data_AF-I9R844-F1
#
_entry.id   AF-I9R844-F1
#
_cell.length_a   1.000
_cell.length_b   1.000
_cell.length_c   1.000
_cell.angle_alpha   90.00
_cell.angle_beta   90.00
_cell.angle_gamma   90.00
#
_symmetry.space_group_name_H-M   'P 1'
#
loop_
_entity.id
_entity.type
_entity.pdbx_description
1 polymer ?
#
loop_
_entity_poly.entity_id
_entity_poly.type
_entity_poly.pdbx_seq_one_letter_code
_entity_poly.pdbx_strand_id
1 'polypeptide(L)'
;MNIISIYNQLKSSYKNYIGSFVSIKDERIKQKVCEAIQDEKLWPKALIQFNPNFAQGIGVSQLIERGLPIHSDLEQFFKTPFYKHQQEAIELGCQNKEFIVTSGTGSGKSRTFMATIFNYVLQHQEDCIEKTIAIIVYPMNALINSQAEELGRYQQQYEETTGKKCPFTFGKYTGQEDSQARERMQQTPPNIILTNYMMLELLMTRAGDEKHLRDCFLENLHYLVFDELHTYRGMQGSDVSFLIRRIKAQAKGEVLCFGTSATMVADDKLSYKEQRQKVADVASCIFGSTYDSSQVVDETLKAGLTNPHYTKSDLVAAINAPIPSELNATLIQDFPTTNWIEQNVALRYDVEERKYFRGTPCSIENIAEKLFHDIDGTISQEKCFSHIIGVLNWCNEVNVNHGTNLLPYKIHQFIPQTGNVYATLGNPRDRYITVEEKLYCEELSNESSKVMYYPIMFSRLSGHELYSVKISNGTLSPRNFDERNDSDEEEQEQSVDNGYIIVPHDNECIDDLLLDPNSDDIPEDWYKLDRQGNRKFKKTYSNRFPKKIYFNVFGQLSETEDMLENSIEGVYIPSPLKYDPTAKAIFSGSSKEWSKLSKIGSEGRSTATTVLSYENIIKMNNAGVDSADRKVMTFVDAR
;
A
#
# COMPACT_ATOMS: atom_id res chain seq x y z
N MET A 1 4.69 -8.14 -23.35
CA MET A 1 4.96 -8.49 -21.93
C MET A 1 3.67 -8.99 -21.29
N ASN A 2 3.63 -10.23 -20.77
CA ASN A 2 2.43 -10.79 -20.12
C ASN A 2 2.44 -10.48 -18.61
N ILE A 3 1.50 -9.64 -18.15
CA ILE A 3 1.44 -9.17 -16.76
C ILE A 3 1.15 -10.30 -15.75
N ILE A 4 0.33 -11.29 -16.13
CA ILE A 4 -0.01 -12.45 -15.28
C ILE A 4 1.23 -13.34 -15.12
N SER A 5 1.98 -13.57 -16.20
CA SER A 5 3.23 -14.32 -16.14
C SER A 5 4.26 -13.64 -15.25
N ILE A 6 4.44 -12.33 -15.36
CA ILE A 6 5.36 -11.58 -14.50
C ILE A 6 4.92 -11.68 -13.04
N TYR A 7 3.63 -11.47 -12.77
CA TYR A 7 3.08 -11.62 -11.42
C TYR A 7 3.36 -13.01 -10.83
N ASN A 8 3.10 -14.09 -11.58
CA ASN A 8 3.36 -15.45 -11.12
C ASN A 8 4.86 -15.71 -10.85
N GLN A 9 5.74 -15.16 -11.68
CA GLN A 9 7.18 -15.25 -11.47
C GLN A 9 7.63 -14.47 -10.23
N LEU A 10 7.16 -13.23 -10.05
CA LEU A 10 7.46 -12.41 -8.87
C LEU A 10 7.00 -13.09 -7.59
N LYS A 11 5.78 -13.65 -7.62
CA LYS A 11 5.20 -14.41 -6.51
C LYS A 11 6.04 -15.64 -6.18
N SER A 12 6.52 -16.35 -7.21
CA SER A 12 7.40 -17.52 -7.02
C SER A 12 8.77 -17.13 -6.47
N SER A 13 9.37 -16.04 -6.94
CA SER A 13 10.62 -15.50 -6.38
C SER A 13 10.43 -15.13 -4.90
N TYR A 14 9.31 -14.50 -4.56
CA TYR A 14 9.00 -14.12 -3.17
C TYR A 14 8.71 -15.34 -2.27
N LYS A 15 8.01 -16.37 -2.76
CA LYS A 15 7.83 -17.67 -2.08
C LYS A 15 9.17 -18.28 -1.71
N ASN A 16 10.10 -18.35 -2.68
CA ASN A 16 11.43 -18.89 -2.47
C ASN A 16 12.25 -18.07 -1.48
N TYR A 17 12.12 -16.74 -1.55
CA TYR A 17 12.76 -15.81 -0.64
C TYR A 17 12.33 -16.06 0.82
N ILE A 18 11.03 -16.03 1.12
CA ILE A 18 10.51 -16.30 2.48
C ILE A 18 10.94 -17.68 2.98
N GLY A 19 10.86 -18.69 2.11
CA GLY A 19 11.25 -20.06 2.45
C GLY A 19 12.73 -20.22 2.82
N SER A 20 13.59 -19.30 2.39
CA SER A 20 15.04 -19.39 2.63
C SER A 20 15.52 -18.89 4.00
N PHE A 21 14.70 -18.13 4.74
CA PHE A 21 15.12 -17.49 6.00
C PHE A 21 14.81 -18.27 7.27
N VAL A 22 14.04 -19.34 7.18
CA VAL A 22 13.61 -20.09 8.37
C VAL A 22 14.24 -21.48 8.34
N SER A 23 15.22 -21.69 9.21
CA SER A 23 15.62 -23.04 9.58
C SER A 23 14.59 -23.56 10.57
N ILE A 24 13.87 -24.62 10.21
CA ILE A 24 12.87 -25.26 11.07
C ILE A 24 13.33 -26.68 11.33
N LYS A 25 13.58 -27.00 12.59
CA LYS A 25 14.04 -28.32 13.02
C LYS A 25 12.92 -29.37 13.00
N ASP A 26 11.73 -29.00 13.46
CA ASP A 26 10.57 -29.91 13.46
C ASP A 26 10.00 -30.07 12.04
N GLU A 27 10.00 -31.31 11.54
CA GLU A 27 9.58 -31.60 10.17
C GLU A 27 8.06 -31.44 9.97
N ARG A 28 7.21 -31.63 11.00
CA ARG A 28 5.75 -31.39 10.91
C ARG A 28 5.46 -29.90 10.78
N ILE A 29 6.15 -29.06 11.55
CA ILE A 29 6.06 -27.60 11.44
C ILE A 29 6.54 -27.18 10.06
N LYS A 30 7.73 -27.65 9.65
CA LYS A 30 8.30 -27.32 8.35
C LYS A 30 7.38 -27.72 7.20
N GLN A 31 6.80 -28.92 7.23
CA GLN A 31 5.82 -29.36 6.26
C GLN A 31 4.60 -28.43 6.24
N LYS A 32 4.02 -28.11 7.40
CA LYS A 32 2.85 -27.23 7.49
C LYS A 32 3.12 -25.84 6.92
N VAL A 33 4.34 -25.33 7.13
CA VAL A 33 4.80 -24.04 6.61
C VAL A 33 5.00 -24.10 5.10
N CYS A 34 5.66 -25.14 4.59
CA CYS A 34 5.82 -25.35 3.15
C CYS A 34 4.46 -25.48 2.45
N GLU A 35 3.52 -26.24 3.01
CA GLU A 35 2.14 -26.35 2.52
C GLU A 35 1.45 -24.98 2.52
N ALA A 36 1.56 -24.20 3.60
CA ALA A 36 0.97 -22.87 3.67
C ALA A 36 1.54 -21.88 2.64
N ILE A 37 2.85 -21.92 2.39
CA ILE A 37 3.52 -21.13 1.35
C ILE A 37 3.09 -21.58 -0.05
N GLN A 38 3.00 -22.90 -0.27
CA GLN A 38 2.60 -23.50 -1.55
C GLN A 38 1.15 -23.17 -1.89
N ASP A 39 0.23 -23.41 -0.94
CA ASP A 39 -1.22 -23.15 -1.01
C ASP A 39 -1.57 -21.67 -0.91
N GLU A 40 -0.58 -20.79 -0.71
CA GLU A 40 -0.77 -19.33 -0.67
C GLU A 40 -1.66 -18.86 0.48
N LYS A 41 -1.72 -19.61 1.57
CA LYS A 41 -2.53 -19.27 2.75
C LYS A 41 -1.94 -18.10 3.55
N LEU A 42 -0.68 -17.75 3.30
CA LEU A 42 0.04 -16.69 4.01
C LEU A 42 -0.22 -15.28 3.48
N TRP A 43 -0.84 -15.13 2.30
CA TRP A 43 -1.23 -13.82 1.78
C TRP A 43 -2.56 -13.90 1.02
N PRO A 44 -3.35 -12.81 1.00
CA PRO A 44 -4.61 -12.80 0.27
C PRO A 44 -4.39 -12.98 -1.23
N LYS A 45 -5.42 -13.50 -1.91
CA LYS A 45 -5.46 -13.58 -3.37
C LYS A 45 -5.23 -12.19 -3.98
N ALA A 46 -4.50 -12.13 -5.09
CA ALA A 46 -4.35 -10.87 -5.80
C ALA A 46 -5.71 -10.39 -6.35
N LEU A 47 -5.95 -9.09 -6.25
CA LEU A 47 -7.16 -8.46 -6.76
C LEU A 47 -6.87 -7.86 -8.13
N ILE A 48 -7.70 -8.19 -9.11
CA ILE A 48 -7.74 -7.49 -10.38
C ILE A 48 -8.64 -6.28 -10.25
N GLN A 49 -8.12 -5.13 -10.66
CA GLN A 49 -8.88 -3.90 -10.84
C GLN A 49 -8.80 -3.47 -12.30
N PHE A 50 -9.94 -3.43 -12.98
CA PHE A 50 -10.02 -2.90 -14.34
C PHE A 50 -9.99 -1.37 -14.34
N ASN A 51 -9.53 -0.80 -15.45
CA ASN A 51 -9.55 0.63 -15.75
C ASN A 51 -10.53 0.88 -16.91
N PRO A 52 -11.81 1.13 -16.61
CA PRO A 52 -12.79 1.37 -17.64
C PRO A 52 -12.52 2.68 -18.40
N ASN A 53 -13.12 2.79 -19.57
CA ASN A 53 -12.99 3.98 -20.40
C ASN A 53 -13.78 5.16 -19.82
N PHE A 54 -13.21 6.36 -19.93
CA PHE A 54 -13.90 7.59 -19.57
C PHE A 54 -14.83 8.04 -20.71
N ALA A 55 -15.97 8.62 -20.33
CA ALA A 55 -16.86 9.29 -21.26
C ALA A 55 -16.13 10.49 -21.88
N GLN A 56 -16.28 10.64 -23.19
CA GLN A 56 -15.74 11.78 -23.92
C GLN A 56 -16.62 13.00 -23.65
N GLY A 57 -15.98 14.12 -23.34
CA GLY A 57 -16.58 15.44 -23.29
C GLY A 57 -16.36 16.17 -24.62
N ILE A 58 -16.26 17.49 -24.54
CA ILE A 58 -16.05 18.38 -25.69
C ILE A 58 -14.66 19.04 -25.65
N GLY A 59 -14.24 19.60 -26.79
CA GLY A 59 -13.00 20.36 -26.92
C GLY A 59 -13.15 21.85 -26.57
N VAL A 60 -12.03 22.58 -26.63
CA VAL A 60 -11.96 24.03 -26.31
C VAL A 60 -12.90 24.85 -27.19
N SER A 61 -12.88 24.67 -28.51
CA SER A 61 -13.71 25.47 -29.44
C SER A 61 -15.20 25.31 -29.15
N GLN A 62 -15.65 24.10 -28.80
CA GLN A 62 -17.04 23.82 -28.42
C GLN A 62 -17.41 24.42 -27.05
N LEU A 63 -16.46 24.54 -26.12
CA LEU A 63 -16.71 25.24 -24.85
C LEU A 63 -16.90 26.75 -25.09
N ILE A 64 -16.14 27.34 -26.01
CA ILE A 64 -16.30 28.74 -26.43
C ILE A 64 -17.66 28.94 -27.10
N GLU A 65 -18.08 28.04 -27.99
CA GLU A 65 -19.40 28.08 -28.63
C GLU A 65 -20.56 28.03 -27.63
N ARG A 66 -20.36 27.39 -26.46
CA ARG A 66 -21.33 27.39 -25.35
C ARG A 66 -21.35 28.68 -24.54
N GLY A 67 -20.54 29.68 -24.89
CA GLY A 67 -20.48 30.98 -24.23
C GLY A 67 -19.67 30.99 -22.93
N LEU A 68 -18.82 30.00 -22.70
CA LEU A 68 -17.93 29.98 -21.54
C LEU A 68 -16.78 31.00 -21.74
N PRO A 69 -16.33 31.66 -20.66
CA PRO A 69 -15.26 32.65 -20.72
C PRO A 69 -13.90 31.97 -20.90
N ILE A 70 -13.64 31.46 -22.11
CA ILE A 70 -12.44 30.72 -22.46
C ILE A 70 -11.69 31.44 -23.59
N HIS A 71 -10.38 31.60 -23.43
CA HIS A 71 -9.50 32.15 -24.45
C HIS A 71 -9.24 31.12 -25.57
N SER A 72 -9.28 31.53 -26.83
CA SER A 72 -9.09 30.65 -28.00
C SER A 72 -7.77 29.87 -27.97
N ASP A 73 -6.70 30.54 -27.54
CA ASP A 73 -5.36 29.94 -27.51
C ASP A 73 -5.23 28.80 -26.48
N LEU A 74 -6.23 28.56 -25.64
CA LEU A 74 -6.27 27.38 -24.77
C LEU A 74 -6.23 26.08 -25.60
N GLU A 75 -6.75 26.11 -26.84
CA GLU A 75 -6.73 24.99 -27.78
C GLU A 75 -5.29 24.60 -28.21
N GLN A 76 -4.35 25.54 -28.13
CA GLN A 76 -2.93 25.27 -28.43
C GLN A 76 -2.29 24.34 -27.40
N PHE A 77 -2.80 24.32 -26.16
CA PHE A 77 -2.39 23.40 -25.11
C PHE A 77 -3.21 22.10 -25.13
N PHE A 78 -4.52 22.20 -25.35
CA PHE A 78 -5.46 21.08 -25.25
C PHE A 78 -6.15 20.79 -26.59
N LYS A 79 -5.41 20.16 -27.50
CA LYS A 79 -5.85 19.85 -28.87
C LYS A 79 -6.87 18.70 -28.96
N THR A 80 -6.95 17.86 -27.92
CA THR A 80 -7.88 16.72 -27.87
C THR A 80 -9.10 17.06 -27.00
N PRO A 81 -10.29 16.54 -27.33
CA PRO A 81 -11.46 16.66 -26.46
C PRO A 81 -11.15 16.21 -25.03
N PHE A 82 -11.72 16.92 -24.07
CA PHE A 82 -11.60 16.58 -22.66
C PHE A 82 -12.44 15.33 -22.36
N TYR A 83 -12.08 14.59 -21.31
CA TYR A 83 -13.05 13.66 -20.72
C TYR A 83 -14.19 14.43 -20.05
N LYS A 84 -15.35 13.81 -19.89
CA LYS A 84 -16.55 14.49 -19.39
C LYS A 84 -16.35 15.13 -18.02
N HIS A 85 -15.66 14.45 -17.10
CA HIS A 85 -15.31 15.00 -15.78
C HIS A 85 -14.26 16.12 -15.85
N GLN A 86 -13.34 16.06 -16.82
CA GLN A 86 -12.39 17.17 -17.04
C GLN A 86 -13.11 18.41 -17.55
N GLN A 87 -14.02 18.22 -18.52
CA GLN A 87 -14.89 19.27 -19.03
C GLN A 87 -15.67 19.91 -17.87
N GLU A 88 -16.39 19.14 -17.07
CA GLU A 88 -17.23 19.65 -15.97
C GLU A 88 -16.42 20.48 -14.97
N ALA A 89 -15.20 20.04 -14.63
CA ALA A 89 -14.31 20.80 -13.76
C ALA A 89 -13.82 22.11 -14.40
N ILE A 90 -13.49 22.10 -15.69
CA ILE A 90 -13.07 23.29 -16.44
C ILE A 90 -14.22 24.30 -16.56
N GLU A 91 -15.46 23.83 -16.79
CA GLU A 91 -16.66 24.67 -16.85
C GLU A 91 -16.89 25.42 -15.52
N LEU A 92 -16.64 24.76 -14.37
CA LEU A 92 -16.67 25.41 -13.05
C LEU A 92 -15.52 26.41 -12.91
N GLY A 93 -14.28 25.97 -13.20
CA GLY A 93 -13.07 26.78 -13.03
C GLY A 93 -13.09 28.07 -13.83
N CYS A 94 -13.51 28.04 -15.11
CA CYS A 94 -13.56 29.25 -15.94
C CYS A 94 -14.65 30.24 -15.48
N GLN A 95 -15.65 29.78 -14.72
CA GLN A 95 -16.67 30.62 -14.11
C GLN A 95 -16.29 31.09 -12.70
N ASN A 96 -15.01 31.00 -12.33
CA ASN A 96 -14.50 31.35 -11.00
C ASN A 96 -15.17 30.57 -9.86
N LYS A 97 -15.54 29.30 -10.09
CA LYS A 97 -16.05 28.41 -9.04
C LYS A 97 -14.99 27.41 -8.61
N GLU A 98 -14.84 27.24 -7.30
CA GLU A 98 -14.03 26.18 -6.70
C GLU A 98 -14.57 24.79 -7.10
N PHE A 99 -13.70 23.79 -7.20
CA PHE A 99 -14.10 22.42 -7.52
C PHE A 99 -13.14 21.38 -6.94
N ILE A 100 -13.68 20.18 -6.73
CA ILE A 100 -12.94 18.99 -6.30
C ILE A 100 -13.12 17.91 -7.36
N VAL A 101 -12.04 17.33 -7.87
CA VAL A 101 -12.10 16.21 -8.80
C VAL A 101 -11.78 14.90 -8.08
N THR A 102 -12.75 14.00 -8.05
CA THR A 102 -12.66 12.66 -7.46
C THR A 102 -12.63 11.60 -8.56
N SER A 103 -11.43 11.15 -8.94
CA SER A 103 -11.27 10.20 -10.04
C SER A 103 -9.99 9.37 -9.93
N GLY A 104 -10.03 8.14 -10.44
CA GLY A 104 -8.91 7.19 -10.42
C GLY A 104 -7.60 7.72 -11.01
N THR A 105 -6.51 7.01 -10.73
CA THR A 105 -5.19 7.33 -11.30
C THR A 105 -5.23 7.23 -12.83
N GLY A 106 -4.55 8.15 -13.53
CA GLY A 106 -4.51 8.18 -14.99
C GLY A 106 -5.70 8.85 -15.69
N SER A 107 -6.66 9.44 -14.95
CA SER A 107 -7.79 10.17 -15.54
C SER A 107 -7.47 11.60 -15.99
N GLY A 108 -6.21 12.02 -15.85
CA GLY A 108 -5.75 13.36 -16.21
C GLY A 108 -6.32 14.46 -15.31
N LYS A 109 -6.48 14.21 -13.99
CA LYS A 109 -6.97 15.21 -13.01
C LYS A 109 -6.24 16.54 -13.12
N SER A 110 -4.91 16.53 -13.31
CA SER A 110 -4.10 17.75 -13.44
C SER A 110 -4.53 18.65 -14.60
N ARG A 111 -5.05 18.08 -15.70
CA ARG A 111 -5.55 18.85 -16.85
C ARG A 111 -6.69 19.80 -16.46
N THR A 112 -7.47 19.47 -15.42
CA THR A 112 -8.62 20.29 -15.00
C THR A 112 -8.19 21.67 -14.47
N PHE A 113 -7.35 21.70 -13.44
CA PHE A 113 -6.85 22.95 -12.88
C PHE A 113 -5.80 23.60 -13.80
N MET A 114 -5.00 22.85 -14.55
CA MET A 114 -4.04 23.43 -15.51
C MET A 114 -4.77 24.22 -16.59
N ALA A 115 -5.82 23.66 -17.19
CA ALA A 115 -6.62 24.37 -18.20
C ALA A 115 -7.26 25.63 -17.62
N THR A 116 -7.74 25.58 -16.37
CA THR A 116 -8.31 26.75 -15.68
C THR A 116 -7.26 27.84 -15.47
N ILE A 117 -6.07 27.50 -14.97
CA ILE A 117 -4.97 28.44 -14.74
C ILE A 117 -4.47 29.03 -16.06
N PHE A 118 -4.26 28.21 -17.09
CA PHE A 118 -3.79 28.67 -18.39
C PHE A 118 -4.81 29.62 -19.04
N ASN A 119 -6.11 29.31 -18.92
CA ASN A 119 -7.16 30.18 -19.40
C ASN A 119 -7.09 31.57 -18.75
N TYR A 120 -6.90 31.62 -17.42
CA TYR A 120 -6.78 32.87 -16.70
C TYR A 120 -5.57 33.69 -17.17
N VAL A 121 -4.38 33.06 -17.25
CA VAL A 121 -3.16 33.75 -17.71
C VAL A 121 -3.32 34.24 -19.15
N LEU A 122 -3.94 33.46 -20.03
CA LEU A 122 -4.21 33.88 -21.41
C LEU A 122 -5.15 35.10 -21.50
N GLN A 123 -6.14 35.19 -20.62
CA GLN A 123 -7.07 36.34 -20.56
C GLN A 123 -6.43 37.60 -19.95
N HIS A 124 -5.40 37.43 -19.11
CA HIS A 124 -4.81 38.50 -18.30
C HIS A 124 -3.28 38.59 -18.49
N GLN A 125 -2.79 38.39 -19.71
CA GLN A 125 -1.34 38.22 -19.98
C GLN A 125 -0.48 39.36 -19.41
N GLU A 126 -0.91 40.61 -19.62
CA GLU A 126 -0.17 41.79 -19.11
C GLU A 126 -0.18 41.85 -17.59
N ASP A 127 -1.32 41.53 -16.96
CA ASP A 127 -1.47 41.54 -15.51
C ASP A 127 -0.72 40.39 -14.83
N CYS A 128 -0.33 39.36 -15.57
CA CYS A 128 0.39 38.21 -15.06
C CYS A 128 1.92 38.33 -15.17
N ILE A 129 2.47 39.34 -15.83
CA ILE A 129 3.94 39.45 -16.02
C ILE A 129 4.66 39.47 -14.65
N GLU A 130 5.58 38.53 -14.45
CA GLU A 130 6.43 38.40 -13.25
C GLU A 130 5.64 38.36 -11.93
N LYS A 131 4.43 37.79 -11.96
CA LYS A 131 3.55 37.65 -10.81
C LYS A 131 3.12 36.21 -10.62
N THR A 132 3.10 35.76 -9.37
CA THR A 132 2.58 34.44 -9.01
C THR A 132 1.07 34.46 -8.89
N ILE A 133 0.43 33.74 -9.82
CA ILE A 133 -1.03 33.65 -10.00
C ILE A 133 -1.56 32.35 -9.40
N ALA A 134 -0.77 31.28 -9.44
CA ALA A 134 -1.15 29.97 -8.96
C ALA A 134 -0.05 29.30 -8.14
N ILE A 135 -0.45 28.63 -7.05
CA ILE A 135 0.42 27.72 -6.28
C ILE A 135 -0.21 26.34 -6.32
N ILE A 136 0.56 25.34 -6.76
CA ILE A 136 0.14 23.94 -6.82
C ILE A 136 0.96 23.15 -5.81
N VAL A 137 0.25 22.58 -4.84
CA VAL A 137 0.80 21.85 -3.71
C VAL A 137 0.64 20.35 -3.96
N TYR A 138 1.77 19.64 -3.96
CA TYR A 138 1.82 18.19 -4.09
C TYR A 138 2.34 17.56 -2.78
N PRO A 139 1.95 16.31 -2.48
CA PRO A 139 2.44 15.62 -1.28
C PRO A 139 3.90 15.17 -1.41
N MET A 140 4.44 15.04 -2.63
CA MET A 140 5.76 14.44 -2.87
C MET A 140 6.55 15.16 -3.96
N ASN A 141 7.88 15.29 -3.77
CA ASN A 141 8.77 15.91 -4.76
C ASN A 141 8.82 15.16 -6.10
N ALA A 142 8.61 13.84 -6.11
CA ALA A 142 8.54 13.07 -7.34
C ALA A 142 7.37 13.53 -8.23
N LEU A 143 6.21 13.83 -7.63
CA LEU A 143 5.07 14.41 -8.36
C LEU A 143 5.40 15.82 -8.85
N ILE A 144 6.04 16.65 -8.02
CA ILE A 144 6.48 18.00 -8.42
C ILE A 144 7.36 17.95 -9.67
N ASN A 145 8.38 17.07 -9.68
CA ASN A 145 9.29 16.94 -10.82
C ASN A 145 8.54 16.43 -12.07
N SER A 146 7.67 15.43 -11.93
CA SER A 146 6.86 14.93 -13.04
C SER A 146 5.93 15.99 -13.62
N GLN A 147 5.34 16.85 -12.79
CA GLN A 147 4.42 17.90 -13.23
C GLN A 147 5.18 19.11 -13.80
N ALA A 148 6.40 19.38 -13.34
CA ALA A 148 7.29 20.37 -13.94
C ALA A 148 7.70 19.97 -15.36
N GLU A 149 8.04 18.70 -15.60
CA GLU A 149 8.29 18.17 -16.94
C GLU A 149 7.06 18.34 -17.85
N GLU A 150 5.86 18.06 -17.33
CA GLU A 150 4.62 18.21 -18.08
C GLU A 150 4.30 19.68 -18.43
N LEU A 151 4.50 20.62 -17.50
CA LEU A 151 4.40 22.06 -17.79
C LEU A 151 5.42 22.50 -18.85
N GLY A 152 6.63 21.94 -18.81
CA GLY A 152 7.65 22.16 -19.85
C GLY A 152 7.19 21.69 -21.23
N ARG A 153 6.50 20.54 -21.31
CA ARG A 153 5.90 20.06 -22.57
C ARG A 153 4.80 20.99 -23.08
N TYR A 154 3.93 21.50 -22.21
CA TYR A 154 2.91 22.49 -22.60
C TYR A 154 3.54 23.77 -23.15
N GLN A 155 4.61 24.27 -22.50
CA GLN A 155 5.35 25.43 -22.97
C GLN A 155 5.95 25.19 -24.36
N GLN A 156 6.66 24.07 -24.54
CA GLN A 156 7.26 23.71 -25.83
C GLN A 156 6.19 23.54 -26.92
N GLN A 157 5.09 22.84 -26.63
CA GLN A 157 4.00 22.62 -27.58
C GLN A 157 3.40 23.95 -28.07
N TYR A 158 3.19 24.90 -27.16
CA TYR A 158 2.67 26.23 -27.51
C TYR A 158 3.66 26.97 -28.40
N GLU A 159 4.93 27.07 -27.97
CA GLU A 159 5.98 27.79 -28.69
C GLU A 159 6.20 27.23 -30.11
N GLU A 160 6.20 25.91 -30.27
CA GLU A 160 6.31 25.23 -31.57
C GLU A 160 5.08 25.46 -32.46
N THR A 161 3.88 25.46 -31.88
CA THR A 161 2.64 25.59 -32.68
C THR A 161 2.39 27.04 -33.09
N THR A 162 2.71 28.02 -32.25
CA THR A 162 2.38 29.43 -32.49
C THR A 162 3.57 30.28 -32.92
N GLY A 163 4.81 29.82 -32.72
CA GLY A 163 6.04 30.60 -32.93
C GLY A 163 6.22 31.78 -31.95
N LYS A 164 5.46 31.80 -30.85
CA LYS A 164 5.48 32.86 -29.82
C LYS A 164 5.93 32.28 -28.49
N LYS A 165 6.59 33.08 -27.66
CA LYS A 165 6.90 32.69 -26.26
C LYS A 165 5.63 32.27 -25.53
N CYS A 166 5.72 31.22 -24.71
CA CYS A 166 4.60 30.76 -23.90
C CYS A 166 4.10 31.87 -22.96
N PRO A 167 2.77 32.06 -22.85
CA PRO A 167 2.17 33.13 -22.04
C PRO A 167 2.31 32.92 -20.53
N PHE A 168 2.64 31.71 -20.07
CA PHE A 168 2.88 31.43 -18.66
C PHE A 168 4.32 31.02 -18.39
N THR A 169 4.74 31.22 -17.15
CA THR A 169 6.00 30.76 -16.58
C THR A 169 5.73 29.89 -15.36
N PHE A 170 6.64 28.98 -15.03
CA PHE A 170 6.51 28.13 -13.85
C PHE A 170 7.86 27.91 -13.17
N GLY A 171 7.83 27.55 -11.89
CA GLY A 171 9.03 27.22 -11.13
C GLY A 171 8.75 26.25 -9.99
N LYS A 172 9.76 25.45 -9.63
CA LYS A 172 9.70 24.56 -8.48
C LYS A 172 10.26 25.26 -7.25
N TYR A 173 9.53 25.23 -6.14
CA TYR A 173 10.03 25.68 -4.85
C TYR A 173 10.05 24.50 -3.89
N THR A 174 11.18 23.80 -3.84
CA THR A 174 11.38 22.61 -3.00
C THR A 174 12.69 22.68 -2.22
N GLY A 175 12.84 21.81 -1.22
CA GLY A 175 14.12 21.68 -0.48
C GLY A 175 15.30 21.20 -1.34
N GLN A 176 15.06 20.73 -2.58
CA GLN A 176 16.09 20.23 -3.49
C GLN A 176 16.67 21.30 -4.41
N GLU A 177 16.02 22.47 -4.52
CA GLU A 177 16.49 23.54 -5.40
C GLU A 177 17.67 24.28 -4.77
N ASP A 178 18.67 24.61 -5.60
CA ASP A 178 19.85 25.35 -5.19
C ASP A 178 19.54 26.84 -4.90
N SER A 179 20.52 27.55 -4.35
CA SER A 179 20.35 28.96 -3.99
C SER A 179 20.10 29.85 -5.20
N GLN A 180 20.69 29.54 -6.36
CA GLN A 180 20.53 30.34 -7.58
C GLN A 180 19.11 30.23 -8.15
N ALA A 181 18.54 29.03 -8.17
CA ALA A 181 17.17 28.78 -8.60
C ALA A 181 16.17 29.54 -7.72
N ARG A 182 16.40 29.54 -6.40
CA ARG A 182 15.57 30.30 -5.44
C ARG A 182 15.69 31.81 -5.64
N GLU A 183 16.91 32.31 -5.84
CA GLU A 183 17.16 33.74 -6.08
C GLU A 183 16.49 34.21 -7.39
N ARG A 184 16.59 33.43 -8.47
CA ARG A 184 15.87 33.72 -9.72
C ARG A 184 14.37 33.78 -9.52
N MET A 185 13.80 32.85 -8.76
CA MET A 185 12.36 32.85 -8.47
C MET A 185 11.93 34.08 -7.67
N GLN A 186 12.80 34.60 -6.79
CA GLN A 186 12.53 35.82 -6.06
C GLN A 186 12.63 37.07 -6.95
N GLN A 187 13.62 37.14 -7.83
CA GLN A 187 13.83 38.29 -8.73
C GLN A 187 12.79 38.35 -9.85
N THR A 188 12.45 37.21 -10.43
CA THR A 188 11.44 37.08 -11.50
C THR A 188 10.41 36.01 -11.10
N PRO A 189 9.39 36.37 -10.30
CA PRO A 189 8.38 35.43 -9.83
C PRO A 189 7.64 34.74 -10.99
N PRO A 190 7.54 33.40 -11.00
CA PRO A 190 6.82 32.69 -12.03
C PRO A 190 5.30 32.78 -11.80
N ASN A 191 4.53 32.57 -12.87
CA ASN A 191 3.06 32.51 -12.78
C ASN A 191 2.56 31.34 -11.94
N ILE A 192 3.25 30.20 -12.05
CA ILE A 192 2.87 28.96 -11.39
C ILE A 192 4.02 28.46 -10.52
N ILE A 193 3.79 28.35 -9.22
CA ILE A 193 4.73 27.70 -8.29
C ILE A 193 4.30 26.26 -8.03
N LEU A 194 5.22 25.31 -8.20
CA LEU A 194 5.04 23.93 -7.79
C LEU A 194 5.80 23.70 -6.48
N THR A 195 5.10 23.26 -5.43
CA THR A 195 5.71 23.08 -4.12
C THR A 195 5.05 21.95 -3.33
N ASN A 196 5.53 21.70 -2.12
CA ASN A 196 4.86 20.85 -1.13
C ASN A 196 4.42 21.70 0.06
N TYR A 197 3.51 21.18 0.89
CA TYR A 197 2.88 21.98 1.94
C TYR A 197 3.89 22.50 2.98
N MET A 198 4.97 21.74 3.26
CA MET A 198 6.01 22.18 4.19
C MET A 198 6.81 23.36 3.64
N MET A 199 7.17 23.31 2.36
CA MET A 199 7.90 24.40 1.71
C MET A 199 7.01 25.64 1.54
N LEU A 200 5.70 25.45 1.34
CA LEU A 200 4.74 26.55 1.36
C LEU A 200 4.60 27.19 2.75
N GLU A 201 4.58 26.39 3.82
CA GLU A 201 4.62 26.90 5.21
C GLU A 201 5.91 27.70 5.46
N LEU A 202 7.05 27.24 4.93
CA LEU A 202 8.32 27.96 5.02
C LEU A 202 8.27 29.30 4.27
N LEU A 203 7.71 29.34 3.04
CA LEU A 203 7.48 30.59 2.32
C LEU A 203 6.63 31.58 3.13
N MET A 204 5.61 31.08 3.83
CA MET A 204 4.74 31.90 4.67
C MET A 204 5.43 32.45 5.92
N THR A 205 6.43 31.77 6.46
CA THR A 205 7.00 32.08 7.79
C THR A 205 8.41 32.67 7.75
N ARG A 206 9.21 32.38 6.73
CA ARG A 206 10.61 32.84 6.67
C ARG A 206 10.71 34.34 6.43
N ALA A 207 11.66 34.97 7.12
CA ALA A 207 12.06 36.36 6.90
C ALA A 207 13.23 36.43 5.89
N GLY A 208 13.58 37.64 5.45
CA GLY A 208 14.67 37.86 4.48
C GLY A 208 14.18 37.85 3.03
N ASP A 209 15.02 37.36 2.11
CA ASP A 209 14.81 37.51 0.66
C ASP A 209 13.57 36.78 0.13
N GLU A 210 13.12 35.72 0.82
CA GLU A 210 11.88 35.00 0.49
C GLU A 210 10.61 35.84 0.72
N LYS A 211 10.72 36.95 1.46
CA LYS A 211 9.62 37.89 1.67
C LYS A 211 9.11 38.46 0.34
N HIS A 212 10.00 38.76 -0.62
CA HIS A 212 9.57 39.33 -1.91
C HIS A 212 8.63 38.40 -2.67
N LEU A 213 9.01 37.11 -2.75
CA LEU A 213 8.17 36.10 -3.38
C LEU A 213 6.85 35.92 -2.63
N ARG A 214 6.87 35.92 -1.29
CA ARG A 214 5.67 35.86 -0.47
C ARG A 214 4.74 37.03 -0.74
N ASP A 215 5.25 38.25 -0.66
CA ASP A 215 4.47 39.46 -0.88
C ASP A 215 3.89 39.45 -2.31
N CYS A 216 4.70 39.07 -3.31
CA CYS A 216 4.25 38.92 -4.69
C CYS A 216 3.04 37.97 -4.83
N PHE A 217 3.11 36.75 -4.29
CA PHE A 217 1.97 35.86 -4.41
C PHE A 217 0.79 36.32 -3.54
N LEU A 218 0.99 36.85 -2.34
CA LEU A 218 -0.13 37.36 -1.53
C LEU A 218 -0.87 38.52 -2.20
N GLU A 219 -0.19 39.29 -3.05
CA GLU A 219 -0.82 40.36 -3.83
C GLU A 219 -1.58 39.87 -5.06
N ASN A 220 -1.18 38.75 -5.66
CA ASN A 220 -1.62 38.35 -7.01
C ASN A 220 -2.21 36.92 -7.11
N LEU A 221 -2.22 36.15 -6.02
CA LEU A 221 -2.66 34.75 -6.02
C LEU A 221 -4.16 34.65 -6.29
N HIS A 222 -4.51 33.91 -7.34
CA HIS A 222 -5.89 33.58 -7.70
C HIS A 222 -6.22 32.11 -7.44
N TYR A 223 -5.24 31.21 -7.62
CA TYR A 223 -5.48 29.77 -7.52
C TYR A 223 -4.54 29.09 -6.53
N LEU A 224 -5.12 28.35 -5.59
CA LEU A 224 -4.38 27.50 -4.65
C LEU A 224 -4.86 26.04 -4.80
N VAL A 225 -4.04 25.23 -5.45
CA VAL A 225 -4.40 23.86 -5.83
C VAL A 225 -3.72 22.86 -4.90
N PHE A 226 -4.47 21.89 -4.40
CA PHE A 226 -3.95 20.76 -3.63
C PHE A 226 -4.23 19.46 -4.35
N ASP A 227 -3.16 18.78 -4.79
CA ASP A 227 -3.26 17.46 -5.40
C ASP A 227 -3.16 16.36 -4.36
N GLU A 228 -3.78 15.23 -4.66
CA GLU A 228 -3.91 14.06 -3.78
C GLU A 228 -4.43 14.43 -2.38
N LEU A 229 -5.58 15.13 -2.33
CA LEU A 229 -6.21 15.59 -1.08
C LEU A 229 -6.38 14.50 -0.02
N HIS A 230 -6.50 13.23 -0.44
CA HIS A 230 -6.60 12.08 0.45
C HIS A 230 -5.38 11.87 1.37
N THR A 231 -4.25 12.48 1.03
CA THR A 231 -3.02 12.44 1.84
C THR A 231 -3.09 13.37 3.05
N TYR A 232 -3.87 14.46 2.99
CA TYR A 232 -3.98 15.45 4.06
C TYR A 232 -5.05 15.06 5.08
N ARG A 233 -4.69 14.18 6.01
CA ARG A 233 -5.57 13.68 7.08
C ARG A 233 -4.92 13.79 8.47
N GLY A 234 -5.73 13.69 9.52
CA GLY A 234 -5.25 13.77 10.90
C GLY A 234 -4.53 15.09 11.19
N MET A 235 -3.42 15.04 11.93
CA MET A 235 -2.61 16.22 12.27
C MET A 235 -2.13 16.98 11.02
N GLN A 236 -1.62 16.27 10.02
CA GLN A 236 -1.15 16.88 8.77
C GLN A 236 -2.28 17.63 8.04
N GLY A 237 -3.49 17.06 8.03
CA GLY A 237 -4.67 17.71 7.46
C GLY A 237 -5.02 19.03 8.18
N SER A 238 -4.92 19.05 9.51
CA SER A 238 -5.12 20.27 10.30
C SER A 238 -4.07 21.33 9.99
N ASP A 239 -2.79 20.97 9.90
CA ASP A 239 -1.70 21.91 9.58
C ASP A 239 -1.93 22.58 8.22
N VAL A 240 -2.27 21.77 7.21
CA VAL A 240 -2.60 22.26 5.86
C VAL A 240 -3.82 23.18 5.90
N SER A 241 -4.84 22.83 6.67
CA SER A 241 -6.06 23.62 6.82
C SER A 241 -5.78 25.01 7.42
N PHE A 242 -4.87 25.10 8.40
CA PHE A 242 -4.44 26.39 8.97
C PHE A 242 -3.55 27.19 8.02
N LEU A 243 -2.66 26.52 7.27
CA LEU A 243 -1.84 27.16 6.24
C LEU A 243 -2.72 27.83 5.17
N ILE A 244 -3.72 27.12 4.63
CA ILE A 244 -4.65 27.66 3.63
C ILE A 244 -5.37 28.90 4.16
N ARG A 245 -5.92 28.82 5.38
CA ARG A 245 -6.60 29.95 6.03
C ARG A 245 -5.68 31.15 6.21
N ARG A 246 -4.42 30.92 6.56
CA ARG A 246 -3.42 31.98 6.71
C ARG A 246 -3.13 32.68 5.39
N ILE A 247 -2.98 31.91 4.30
CA ILE A 247 -2.81 32.46 2.95
C ILE A 247 -4.02 33.29 2.56
N LYS A 248 -5.24 32.72 2.67
CA LYS A 248 -6.49 33.43 2.36
C LYS A 248 -6.68 34.71 3.17
N ALA A 249 -6.33 34.70 4.44
CA ALA A 249 -6.45 35.88 5.31
C ALA A 249 -5.45 37.01 4.96
N GLN A 250 -4.32 36.68 4.34
CA GLN A 250 -3.29 37.66 3.97
C GLN A 250 -3.32 38.04 2.48
N ALA A 251 -3.98 37.24 1.64
CA ALA A 251 -4.13 37.53 0.22
C ALA A 251 -4.98 38.80 0.00
N LYS A 252 -4.61 39.63 -0.97
CA LYS A 252 -5.37 40.84 -1.32
C LYS A 252 -6.64 40.55 -2.11
N GLY A 253 -6.60 39.48 -2.91
CA GLY A 253 -7.71 39.04 -3.75
C GLY A 253 -8.41 37.78 -3.20
N GLU A 254 -9.50 37.40 -3.84
CA GLU A 254 -10.14 36.10 -3.60
C GLU A 254 -9.24 34.97 -4.13
N VAL A 255 -8.93 34.01 -3.26
CA VAL A 255 -8.12 32.84 -3.61
C VAL A 255 -9.04 31.63 -3.75
N LEU A 256 -9.20 31.14 -4.98
CA LEU A 256 -9.97 29.94 -5.28
C LEU A 256 -9.12 28.70 -5.01
N CYS A 257 -9.65 27.78 -4.21
CA CYS A 257 -9.02 26.50 -3.95
C CYS A 257 -9.57 25.40 -4.86
N PHE A 258 -8.65 24.59 -5.41
CA PHE A 258 -9.03 23.38 -6.16
C PHE A 258 -8.41 22.15 -5.51
N GLY A 259 -9.13 21.05 -5.57
CA GLY A 259 -8.71 19.78 -4.99
C GLY A 259 -8.77 18.65 -5.99
N THR A 260 -7.78 17.77 -5.98
CA THR A 260 -7.83 16.53 -6.77
C THR A 260 -7.53 15.32 -5.87
N SER A 261 -8.24 14.22 -6.08
CA SER A 261 -8.03 13.00 -5.31
C SER A 261 -8.50 11.76 -6.05
N ALA A 262 -7.82 10.63 -5.85
CA ALA A 262 -8.32 9.34 -6.29
C ALA A 262 -9.43 8.78 -5.41
N THR A 263 -9.36 9.00 -4.10
CA THR A 263 -10.26 8.38 -3.11
C THR A 263 -10.39 9.28 -1.89
N MET A 264 -11.59 9.80 -1.58
CA MET A 264 -11.82 10.61 -0.37
C MET A 264 -12.80 9.97 0.62
N VAL A 265 -13.74 9.16 0.13
CA VAL A 265 -14.72 8.47 0.95
C VAL A 265 -14.69 6.99 0.58
N ALA A 266 -14.57 6.12 1.58
CA ALA A 266 -14.49 4.66 1.42
C ALA A 266 -15.63 3.94 2.16
N ASP A 267 -16.73 4.65 2.44
CA ASP A 267 -17.88 4.09 3.15
C ASP A 267 -18.93 3.59 2.15
N ASP A 268 -18.90 2.29 1.90
CA ASP A 268 -19.78 1.62 0.93
C ASP A 268 -21.27 1.62 1.34
N LYS A 269 -21.59 2.04 2.57
CA LYS A 269 -22.98 2.16 3.05
C LYS A 269 -23.65 3.45 2.62
N LEU A 270 -22.86 4.48 2.26
CA LEU A 270 -23.39 5.78 1.85
C LEU A 270 -23.85 5.72 0.39
N SER A 271 -25.00 6.34 0.11
CA SER A 271 -25.45 6.59 -1.26
C SER A 271 -24.47 7.51 -1.99
N TYR A 272 -24.50 7.49 -3.33
CA TYR A 272 -23.63 8.34 -4.15
C TYR A 272 -23.74 9.84 -3.81
N LYS A 273 -24.97 10.32 -3.56
CA LYS A 273 -25.21 11.71 -3.17
C LYS A 273 -24.61 12.05 -1.80
N GLU A 274 -24.74 11.15 -0.83
CA GLU A 274 -24.13 11.33 0.49
C GLU A 274 -22.61 11.29 0.43
N GLN A 275 -22.03 10.43 -0.41
CA GLN A 275 -20.58 10.41 -0.65
C GLN A 275 -20.09 11.74 -1.21
N ARG A 276 -20.75 12.30 -2.23
CA ARG A 276 -20.41 13.63 -2.78
C ARG A 276 -20.57 14.74 -1.75
N GLN A 277 -21.64 14.72 -0.96
CA GLN A 277 -21.83 15.70 0.10
C GLN A 277 -20.70 15.63 1.12
N LYS A 278 -20.32 14.43 1.55
CA LYS A 278 -19.21 14.23 2.49
C LYS A 278 -17.87 14.71 1.93
N VAL A 279 -17.62 14.53 0.63
CA VAL A 279 -16.43 15.11 -0.04
C VAL A 279 -16.47 16.63 0.02
N ALA A 280 -17.63 17.25 -0.26
CA ALA A 280 -17.81 18.68 -0.18
C ALA A 280 -17.60 19.21 1.26
N ASP A 281 -18.08 18.50 2.27
CA ASP A 281 -17.89 18.85 3.69
C ASP A 281 -16.40 18.80 4.08
N VAL A 282 -15.69 17.75 3.65
CA VAL A 282 -14.23 17.62 3.89
C VAL A 282 -13.47 18.73 3.18
N ALA A 283 -13.79 19.01 1.92
CA ALA A 283 -13.17 20.11 1.17
C ALA A 283 -13.43 21.47 1.84
N SER A 284 -14.66 21.70 2.30
CA SER A 284 -15.04 22.91 3.03
C SER A 284 -14.23 23.06 4.32
N CYS A 285 -14.06 21.97 5.05
CA CYS A 285 -13.24 21.93 6.25
C CYS A 285 -11.77 22.22 5.95
N ILE A 286 -11.19 21.59 4.91
CA ILE A 286 -9.76 21.78 4.58
C ILE A 286 -9.51 23.20 4.07
N PHE A 287 -10.27 23.64 3.06
CA PHE A 287 -10.02 24.90 2.36
C PHE A 287 -10.58 26.13 3.06
N GLY A 288 -11.46 25.95 4.05
CA GLY A 288 -12.11 27.07 4.73
C GLY A 288 -13.05 27.89 3.83
N SER A 289 -13.54 27.30 2.74
CA SER A 289 -14.62 27.83 1.89
C SER A 289 -15.86 26.95 2.02
N THR A 290 -17.01 27.38 1.47
CA THR A 290 -18.19 26.52 1.35
C THR A 290 -18.17 25.81 0.00
N TYR A 291 -18.25 24.48 0.00
CA TYR A 291 -18.39 23.66 -1.21
C TYR A 291 -19.76 22.98 -1.21
N ASP A 292 -20.43 23.02 -2.37
CA ASP A 292 -21.62 22.23 -2.64
C ASP A 292 -21.26 20.89 -3.28
N SER A 293 -22.15 19.90 -3.16
CA SER A 293 -22.02 18.62 -3.86
C SER A 293 -21.88 18.78 -5.38
N SER A 294 -22.44 19.85 -5.97
CA SER A 294 -22.30 20.19 -7.39
C SER A 294 -20.87 20.57 -7.82
N GLN A 295 -20.03 20.98 -6.86
CA GLN A 295 -18.62 21.30 -7.07
C GLN A 295 -17.70 20.08 -6.90
N VAL A 296 -18.27 18.92 -6.53
CA VAL A 296 -17.57 17.63 -6.53
C VAL A 296 -17.80 16.94 -7.86
N VAL A 297 -16.75 16.84 -8.65
CA VAL A 297 -16.74 16.29 -10.01
C VAL A 297 -16.09 14.91 -10.00
N ASP A 298 -16.93 13.87 -10.05
CA ASP A 298 -16.48 12.49 -10.15
C ASP A 298 -16.12 12.10 -11.58
N GLU A 299 -15.36 11.01 -11.75
CA GLU A 299 -15.22 10.39 -13.06
C GLU A 299 -16.58 10.01 -13.66
N THR A 300 -16.65 10.15 -14.99
CA THR A 300 -17.79 9.65 -15.77
C THR A 300 -17.27 8.52 -16.66
N LEU A 301 -17.68 7.30 -16.34
CA LEU A 301 -17.28 6.10 -17.06
C LEU A 301 -18.28 5.77 -18.17
N LYS A 302 -17.81 5.10 -19.21
CA LYS A 302 -18.64 4.50 -20.25
C LYS A 302 -18.16 3.09 -20.56
N ALA A 303 -19.07 2.24 -21.01
CA ALA A 303 -18.71 0.98 -21.66
C ALA A 303 -17.84 1.28 -22.90
N GLY A 304 -16.76 0.52 -23.04
CA GLY A 304 -15.77 0.67 -24.09
C GLY A 304 -15.89 -0.34 -25.22
N LEU A 305 -16.60 -1.44 -25.00
CA LEU A 305 -16.76 -2.51 -25.99
C LEU A 305 -18.05 -2.35 -26.81
N THR A 306 -18.06 -2.94 -28.01
CA THR A 306 -19.05 -2.65 -29.05
C THR A 306 -20.35 -3.42 -28.86
N ASN A 307 -20.31 -4.64 -28.31
CA ASN A 307 -21.49 -5.49 -28.17
C ASN A 307 -21.87 -5.79 -26.72
N PRO A 308 -22.68 -4.92 -26.08
CA PRO A 308 -23.15 -5.17 -24.71
C PRO A 308 -24.16 -6.31 -24.60
N HIS A 309 -24.61 -6.92 -25.69
CA HIS A 309 -25.65 -7.94 -25.69
C HIS A 309 -25.11 -9.27 -26.23
N TYR A 310 -24.61 -10.10 -25.32
CA TYR A 310 -24.30 -11.52 -25.55
C TYR A 310 -25.35 -12.40 -24.87
N THR A 311 -25.55 -13.60 -25.38
CA THR A 311 -26.38 -14.61 -24.73
C THR A 311 -25.54 -15.56 -23.88
N LYS A 312 -26.17 -16.29 -22.95
CA LYS A 312 -25.51 -17.38 -22.22
C LYS A 312 -24.93 -18.43 -23.17
N SER A 313 -25.61 -18.71 -24.29
CA SER A 313 -25.13 -19.64 -25.31
C SER A 313 -23.84 -19.15 -25.97
N ASP A 314 -23.72 -17.83 -26.21
CA ASP A 314 -22.51 -17.25 -26.79
C ASP A 314 -21.32 -17.35 -25.83
N LEU A 315 -21.55 -17.17 -24.52
CA LEU A 315 -20.52 -17.39 -23.50
C LEU A 315 -20.06 -18.85 -23.45
N VAL A 316 -21.01 -19.80 -23.42
CA VAL A 316 -20.70 -21.23 -23.41
C VAL A 316 -19.93 -21.62 -24.68
N ALA A 317 -20.30 -21.09 -25.84
CA ALA A 317 -19.58 -21.32 -27.09
C ALA A 317 -18.16 -20.73 -27.03
N ALA A 318 -18.01 -19.49 -26.54
CA ALA A 318 -16.72 -18.82 -26.42
C ALA A 318 -15.75 -19.54 -25.46
N ILE A 319 -16.24 -20.08 -24.33
CA ILE A 319 -15.43 -20.84 -23.36
C ILE A 319 -15.01 -22.21 -23.92
N ASN A 320 -15.80 -22.81 -24.82
CA ASN A 320 -15.47 -24.08 -25.43
C ASN A 320 -14.53 -23.95 -26.64
N ALA A 321 -14.48 -22.78 -27.27
CA ALA A 321 -13.57 -22.48 -28.37
C ALA A 321 -12.17 -22.11 -27.86
N PRO A 322 -11.10 -22.35 -28.66
CA PRO A 322 -9.79 -21.78 -28.36
C PRO A 322 -9.85 -20.25 -28.43
N ILE A 323 -9.08 -19.60 -27.56
CA ILE A 323 -8.97 -18.13 -27.56
C ILE A 323 -8.25 -17.70 -28.85
N PRO A 324 -8.75 -16.67 -29.57
CA PRO A 324 -8.12 -16.19 -30.78
C PRO A 324 -6.66 -15.76 -30.53
N SER A 325 -5.77 -16.08 -31.46
CA SER A 325 -4.37 -15.61 -31.43
C SER A 325 -4.14 -14.36 -32.28
N GLU A 326 -5.18 -13.87 -32.96
CA GLU A 326 -5.09 -12.70 -33.82
C GLU A 326 -4.96 -11.42 -33.01
N LEU A 327 -4.02 -10.56 -33.39
CA LEU A 327 -3.87 -9.23 -32.81
C LEU A 327 -4.87 -8.28 -33.48
N ASN A 328 -6.14 -8.39 -33.10
CA ASN A 328 -7.23 -7.61 -33.71
C ASN A 328 -8.14 -7.01 -32.64
N ALA A 329 -8.11 -5.68 -32.53
CA ALA A 329 -8.92 -4.91 -31.59
C ALA A 329 -10.44 -5.09 -31.79
N THR A 330 -10.89 -5.23 -33.04
CA THR A 330 -12.33 -5.40 -33.35
C THR A 330 -12.84 -6.74 -32.85
N LEU A 331 -12.04 -7.81 -32.97
CA LEU A 331 -12.42 -9.12 -32.44
C LEU A 331 -12.62 -9.09 -30.92
N ILE A 332 -11.76 -8.39 -30.18
CA ILE A 332 -11.92 -8.21 -28.72
C ILE A 332 -13.19 -7.45 -28.38
N GLN A 333 -13.53 -6.42 -29.16
CA GLN A 333 -14.72 -5.60 -28.93
C GLN A 333 -16.03 -6.37 -29.08
N ASP A 334 -16.05 -7.37 -29.95
CA ASP A 334 -17.23 -8.20 -30.20
C ASP A 334 -17.21 -9.55 -29.44
N PHE A 335 -16.11 -9.87 -28.76
CA PHE A 335 -15.98 -11.16 -28.08
C PHE A 335 -16.95 -11.29 -26.88
N PRO A 336 -17.74 -12.37 -26.74
CA PRO A 336 -18.74 -12.46 -25.69
C PRO A 336 -18.18 -12.32 -24.27
N THR A 337 -17.05 -12.99 -23.99
CA THR A 337 -16.45 -12.98 -22.65
C THR A 337 -15.86 -11.62 -22.27
N THR A 338 -15.30 -10.86 -23.22
CA THR A 338 -14.76 -9.52 -22.92
C THR A 338 -15.88 -8.55 -22.56
N ASN A 339 -17.00 -8.58 -23.30
CA ASN A 339 -18.21 -7.82 -23.00
C ASN A 339 -18.80 -8.22 -21.64
N TRP A 340 -18.81 -9.53 -21.31
CA TRP A 340 -19.25 -9.99 -20.00
C TRP A 340 -18.35 -9.50 -18.86
N ILE A 341 -17.02 -9.55 -19.03
CA ILE A 341 -16.06 -9.01 -18.04
C ILE A 341 -16.30 -7.51 -17.85
N GLU A 342 -16.49 -6.75 -18.92
CA GLU A 342 -16.70 -5.30 -18.82
C GLU A 342 -17.94 -4.97 -17.97
N GLN A 343 -19.05 -5.67 -18.20
CA GLN A 343 -20.34 -5.35 -17.60
C GLN A 343 -20.53 -5.87 -16.18
N ASN A 344 -19.97 -7.05 -15.86
CA ASN A 344 -20.21 -7.74 -14.59
C ASN A 344 -19.04 -7.61 -13.61
N VAL A 345 -17.88 -7.15 -14.10
CA VAL A 345 -16.65 -7.06 -13.31
C VAL A 345 -16.01 -5.68 -13.40
N ALA A 346 -15.81 -5.12 -14.60
CA ALA A 346 -15.09 -3.86 -14.75
C ALA A 346 -15.95 -2.63 -14.40
N LEU A 347 -17.25 -2.71 -14.66
CA LEU A 347 -18.23 -1.66 -14.44
C LEU A 347 -19.37 -2.15 -13.53
N ARG A 348 -20.00 -1.20 -12.86
CA ARG A 348 -21.27 -1.37 -12.15
C ARG A 348 -22.20 -0.25 -12.56
N TYR A 349 -23.32 -0.57 -13.20
CA TYR A 349 -24.34 0.43 -13.53
C TYR A 349 -25.25 0.67 -12.33
N ASP A 350 -25.39 1.93 -11.93
CA ASP A 350 -26.38 2.36 -10.93
C ASP A 350 -27.62 2.88 -11.65
N VAL A 351 -28.78 2.27 -11.35
CA VAL A 351 -30.05 2.58 -12.01
C VAL A 351 -30.64 3.90 -11.53
N GLU A 352 -30.47 4.23 -10.25
CA GLU A 352 -31.02 5.45 -9.65
C GLU A 352 -30.26 6.68 -10.17
N GLU A 353 -28.93 6.58 -10.21
CA GLU A 353 -28.06 7.66 -10.67
C GLU A 353 -27.84 7.64 -12.20
N ARG A 354 -28.32 6.58 -12.88
CA ARG A 354 -28.16 6.34 -14.33
C ARG A 354 -26.69 6.46 -14.78
N LYS A 355 -25.76 6.01 -13.95
CA LYS A 355 -24.32 6.25 -14.09
C LYS A 355 -23.53 4.96 -13.91
N TYR A 356 -22.45 4.83 -14.66
CA TYR A 356 -21.47 3.75 -14.45
C TYR A 356 -20.46 4.12 -13.36
N PHE A 357 -20.28 3.18 -12.43
CA PHE A 357 -19.25 3.16 -11.42
C PHE A 357 -18.20 2.10 -11.75
N ARG A 358 -17.00 2.27 -11.21
CA ARG A 358 -15.94 1.27 -11.32
C ARG A 358 -16.33 0.02 -10.55
N GLY A 359 -16.10 -1.15 -11.14
CA GLY A 359 -16.32 -2.42 -10.47
C GLY A 359 -15.34 -2.62 -9.30
N THR A 360 -15.81 -3.30 -8.26
CA THR A 360 -15.00 -3.61 -7.08
C THR A 360 -13.87 -4.58 -7.46
N PRO A 361 -12.61 -4.32 -7.03
CA PRO A 361 -11.51 -5.23 -7.27
C PRO A 361 -11.81 -6.64 -6.74
N CYS A 362 -11.53 -7.67 -7.52
CA CYS A 362 -11.77 -9.07 -7.14
C CYS A 362 -10.73 -10.00 -7.75
N SER A 363 -10.55 -11.20 -7.19
CA SER A 363 -9.56 -12.15 -7.69
C SER A 363 -10.02 -12.84 -8.98
N ILE A 364 -9.10 -13.39 -9.76
CA ILE A 364 -9.41 -14.12 -11.00
C ILE A 364 -10.34 -15.31 -10.70
N GLU A 365 -10.15 -15.97 -9.57
CA GLU A 365 -10.98 -17.08 -9.09
C GLU A 365 -12.43 -16.63 -8.89
N ASN A 366 -12.64 -15.46 -8.27
CA ASN A 366 -13.99 -14.92 -8.07
C ASN A 366 -14.63 -14.49 -9.39
N ILE A 367 -13.84 -14.00 -10.36
CA ILE A 367 -14.32 -13.70 -11.72
C ILE A 367 -14.77 -15.01 -12.40
N ALA A 368 -13.97 -16.07 -12.30
CA ALA A 368 -14.30 -17.36 -12.88
C ALA A 368 -15.52 -18.02 -12.22
N GLU A 369 -15.67 -17.88 -10.90
CA GLU A 369 -16.85 -18.33 -10.14
C GLU A 369 -18.11 -17.57 -10.57
N LYS A 370 -18.04 -16.24 -10.73
CA LYS A 370 -19.14 -15.46 -11.30
C LYS A 370 -19.53 -15.94 -12.69
N LEU A 371 -18.54 -16.14 -13.58
CA LEU A 371 -18.80 -16.64 -14.93
C LEU A 371 -19.45 -18.04 -14.89
N PHE A 372 -18.98 -18.91 -14.01
CA PHE A 372 -19.54 -20.25 -13.79
C PHE A 372 -21.02 -20.21 -13.39
N HIS A 373 -21.38 -19.32 -12.46
CA HIS A 373 -22.78 -19.15 -12.05
C HIS A 373 -23.65 -18.51 -13.13
N ASP A 374 -23.14 -17.53 -13.87
CA ASP A 374 -23.89 -16.84 -14.93
C ASP A 374 -24.22 -17.76 -16.12
N ILE A 375 -23.43 -18.81 -16.34
CA ILE A 375 -23.70 -19.88 -17.32
C ILE A 375 -24.39 -21.10 -16.71
N ASP A 376 -25.00 -20.95 -15.52
CA ASP A 376 -25.77 -21.98 -14.80
C ASP A 376 -24.97 -23.27 -14.50
N GLY A 377 -23.65 -23.16 -14.36
CA GLY A 377 -22.76 -24.29 -14.07
C GLY A 377 -22.58 -25.28 -15.22
N THR A 378 -22.92 -24.88 -16.46
CA THR A 378 -22.84 -25.75 -17.66
C THR A 378 -21.40 -26.21 -17.98
N ILE A 379 -20.40 -25.43 -17.59
CA ILE A 379 -18.96 -25.70 -17.79
C ILE A 379 -18.28 -25.73 -16.42
N SER A 380 -17.23 -26.53 -16.23
CA SER A 380 -16.49 -26.58 -14.95
C SER A 380 -15.84 -25.24 -14.60
N GLN A 381 -15.78 -24.93 -13.30
CA GLN A 381 -15.14 -23.71 -12.79
C GLN A 381 -13.66 -23.61 -13.20
N GLU A 382 -12.94 -24.73 -13.23
CA GLU A 382 -11.54 -24.78 -13.69
C GLU A 382 -11.38 -24.31 -15.14
N LYS A 383 -12.30 -24.73 -16.03
CA LYS A 383 -12.27 -24.30 -17.43
C LYS A 383 -12.63 -22.83 -17.58
N CYS A 384 -13.58 -22.31 -16.79
CA CYS A 384 -13.85 -20.87 -16.71
C CYS A 384 -12.61 -20.08 -16.26
N PHE A 385 -11.88 -20.59 -15.27
CA PHE A 385 -10.65 -19.96 -14.77
C PHE A 385 -9.56 -19.87 -15.83
N SER A 386 -9.25 -20.99 -16.51
CA SER A 386 -8.28 -20.99 -17.63
C SER A 386 -8.71 -20.06 -18.76
N HIS A 387 -10.01 -20.02 -19.08
CA HIS A 387 -10.56 -19.15 -20.12
C HIS A 387 -10.38 -17.66 -19.79
N ILE A 388 -10.72 -17.23 -18.57
CA ILE A 388 -10.54 -15.85 -18.13
C ILE A 388 -9.08 -15.42 -18.23
N ILE A 389 -8.13 -16.25 -17.76
CA ILE A 389 -6.70 -15.95 -17.87
C ILE A 389 -6.29 -15.73 -19.32
N GLY A 390 -6.71 -16.62 -20.21
CA GLY A 390 -6.34 -16.51 -21.62
C GLY A 390 -6.96 -15.28 -22.29
N VAL A 391 -8.22 -14.93 -21.98
CA VAL A 391 -8.87 -13.72 -22.51
C VAL A 391 -8.14 -12.46 -22.03
N LEU A 392 -7.77 -12.39 -20.75
CA LEU A 392 -7.00 -11.25 -20.22
C LEU A 392 -5.62 -11.13 -20.86
N ASN A 393 -4.94 -12.25 -21.11
CA ASN A 393 -3.66 -12.28 -21.81
C ASN A 393 -3.81 -11.77 -23.25
N TRP A 394 -4.83 -12.24 -23.97
CA TRP A 394 -5.12 -11.79 -25.33
C TRP A 394 -5.41 -10.29 -25.38
N CYS A 395 -6.23 -9.76 -24.47
CA CYS A 395 -6.46 -8.32 -24.34
C CYS A 395 -5.18 -7.53 -24.11
N ASN A 396 -4.32 -8.01 -23.21
CA ASN A 396 -3.05 -7.36 -22.93
C ASN A 396 -2.10 -7.38 -24.15
N GLU A 397 -2.05 -8.47 -24.90
CA GLU A 397 -1.24 -8.55 -26.13
C GLU A 397 -1.72 -7.58 -27.21
N VAL A 398 -3.04 -7.48 -27.44
CA VAL A 398 -3.59 -6.53 -28.42
C VAL A 398 -3.32 -5.09 -27.99
N ASN A 399 -3.52 -4.75 -26.71
CA ASN A 399 -3.27 -3.40 -26.21
C ASN A 399 -1.81 -2.98 -26.37
N VAL A 400 -0.86 -3.88 -26.07
CA VAL A 400 0.58 -3.58 -26.24
C VAL A 400 0.96 -3.39 -27.71
N ASN A 401 0.40 -4.17 -28.63
CA ASN A 401 0.77 -4.10 -30.05
C ASN A 401 0.07 -2.96 -30.81
N HIS A 402 -1.16 -2.59 -30.42
CA HIS A 402 -1.97 -1.60 -31.14
C HIS A 402 -2.15 -0.27 -30.40
N GLY A 403 -1.60 -0.13 -29.18
CA GLY A 403 -1.78 1.07 -28.36
C GLY A 403 -3.25 1.32 -27.98
N THR A 404 -4.04 0.25 -27.88
CA THR A 404 -5.47 0.32 -27.51
C THR A 404 -5.67 0.20 -26.00
N ASN A 405 -6.86 0.54 -25.52
CA ASN A 405 -7.28 0.43 -24.11
C ASN A 405 -8.51 -0.47 -23.99
N LEU A 406 -8.37 -1.75 -24.37
CA LEU A 406 -9.44 -2.75 -24.29
C LEU A 406 -9.28 -3.56 -23.00
N LEU A 407 -10.19 -3.37 -22.05
CA LEU A 407 -10.15 -3.99 -20.70
C LEU A 407 -8.77 -3.88 -20.00
N PRO A 408 -8.12 -2.71 -19.96
CA PRO A 408 -6.85 -2.58 -19.25
C PRO A 408 -7.08 -2.84 -17.76
N TYR A 409 -6.15 -3.56 -17.12
CA TYR A 409 -6.29 -3.93 -15.70
C TYR A 409 -4.97 -3.83 -14.94
N LYS A 410 -5.10 -3.76 -13.61
CA LYS A 410 -4.01 -3.77 -12.64
C LYS A 410 -4.18 -4.96 -11.71
N ILE A 411 -3.06 -5.57 -11.32
CA ILE A 411 -3.04 -6.64 -10.31
C ILE A 411 -2.53 -6.03 -9.01
N HIS A 412 -3.35 -6.09 -7.96
CA HIS A 412 -3.03 -5.64 -6.62
C HIS A 412 -2.73 -6.85 -5.74
N GLN A 413 -1.46 -7.02 -5.36
CA GLN A 413 -1.05 -8.02 -4.38
C GLN A 413 -0.73 -7.34 -3.06
N PHE A 414 -1.50 -7.67 -2.02
CA PHE A 414 -1.17 -7.27 -0.66
C PHE A 414 -0.30 -8.37 -0.05
N ILE A 415 0.89 -7.98 0.41
CA ILE A 415 1.82 -8.87 1.10
C ILE A 415 1.85 -8.42 2.55
N PRO A 416 1.13 -9.11 3.45
CA PRO A 416 1.21 -8.80 4.87
C PRO A 416 2.63 -9.04 5.37
N GLN A 417 3.01 -8.35 6.44
CA GLN A 417 4.16 -8.77 7.24
C GLN A 417 3.82 -10.17 7.74
N THR A 418 4.56 -11.16 7.27
CA THR A 418 4.24 -12.59 7.33
C THR A 418 3.82 -13.08 8.71
N GLY A 419 2.90 -14.04 8.71
CA GLY A 419 2.31 -14.63 9.90
C GLY A 419 3.30 -15.41 10.76
N ASN A 420 2.88 -15.78 11.96
CA ASN A 420 3.65 -16.64 12.85
C ASN A 420 3.22 -18.12 12.70
N VAL A 421 4.06 -19.06 13.13
CA VAL A 421 3.58 -20.42 13.41
C VAL A 421 3.01 -20.41 14.82
N TYR A 422 1.90 -21.10 15.01
CA TYR A 422 1.36 -21.37 16.32
C TYR A 422 1.24 -22.87 16.51
N ALA A 423 1.53 -23.33 17.72
CA ALA A 423 1.19 -24.69 18.11
C ALA A 423 0.64 -24.76 19.53
N THR A 424 -0.14 -25.79 19.80
CA THR A 424 -0.55 -26.12 21.17
C THR A 424 0.66 -26.61 21.95
N LEU A 425 0.64 -26.42 23.28
CA LEU A 425 1.59 -27.09 24.15
C LEU A 425 1.42 -28.61 24.02
N GLY A 426 2.53 -29.35 23.94
CA GLY A 426 2.49 -30.77 23.66
C GLY A 426 3.85 -31.31 23.23
N ASN A 427 3.98 -32.63 23.26
CA ASN A 427 5.11 -33.30 22.62
C ASN A 427 5.13 -33.00 21.12
N PRO A 428 6.30 -32.98 20.47
CA PRO A 428 6.42 -32.69 19.04
C PRO A 428 5.54 -33.57 18.13
N ARG A 429 5.21 -34.80 18.56
CA ARG A 429 4.33 -35.74 17.83
C ARG A 429 2.84 -35.43 17.93
N ASP A 430 2.40 -34.80 19.02
CA ASP A 430 0.98 -34.72 19.39
C ASP A 430 0.41 -33.30 19.26
N ARG A 431 1.29 -32.28 19.22
CA ARG A 431 0.86 -30.88 19.09
C ARG A 431 0.10 -30.61 17.79
N TYR A 432 -0.88 -29.72 17.88
CA TYR A 432 -1.58 -29.17 16.72
C TYR A 432 -0.82 -27.94 16.23
N ILE A 433 -0.63 -27.82 14.92
CA ILE A 433 0.17 -26.75 14.30
C ILE A 433 -0.70 -25.98 13.30
N THR A 434 -0.65 -24.66 13.38
CA THR A 434 -1.35 -23.75 12.47
C THR A 434 -0.47 -22.56 12.10
N VAL A 435 -0.75 -21.96 10.94
CA VAL A 435 -0.18 -20.67 10.50
C VAL A 435 -1.23 -19.55 10.54
N GLU A 436 -2.47 -19.90 10.88
CA GLU A 436 -3.56 -18.95 11.09
C GLU A 436 -3.53 -18.45 12.53
N GLU A 437 -3.70 -17.14 12.71
CA GLU A 437 -3.79 -16.54 14.03
C GLU A 437 -5.11 -16.93 14.70
N LYS A 438 -5.05 -17.95 15.55
CA LYS A 438 -6.15 -18.46 16.37
C LYS A 438 -5.72 -18.51 17.82
N LEU A 439 -6.61 -18.16 18.74
CA LEU A 439 -6.31 -18.23 20.18
C LEU A 439 -6.51 -19.65 20.74
N TYR A 440 -7.53 -20.38 20.27
CA TYR A 440 -7.91 -21.68 20.81
C TYR A 440 -7.89 -22.79 19.75
N CYS A 441 -7.49 -23.99 20.16
CA CYS A 441 -7.58 -25.23 19.38
C CYS A 441 -8.91 -25.91 19.71
N GLU A 442 -9.86 -25.89 18.77
CA GLU A 442 -11.20 -26.43 18.98
C GLU A 442 -11.18 -27.95 19.19
N GLU A 443 -10.28 -28.65 18.50
CA GLU A 443 -10.13 -30.11 18.52
C GLU A 443 -9.73 -30.66 19.89
N LEU A 444 -8.98 -29.87 20.66
CA LEU A 444 -8.55 -30.21 22.02
C LEU A 444 -9.34 -29.47 23.11
N SER A 445 -10.27 -28.59 22.72
CA SER A 445 -11.09 -27.83 23.66
C SER A 445 -12.43 -28.51 23.92
N ASN A 446 -12.99 -28.26 25.10
CA ASN A 446 -14.38 -28.60 25.45
C ASN A 446 -15.07 -27.37 26.07
N GLU A 447 -16.35 -27.49 26.44
CA GLU A 447 -17.14 -26.36 26.98
C GLU A 447 -16.54 -25.72 28.25
N SER A 448 -15.77 -26.49 29.03
CA SER A 448 -15.17 -26.07 30.31
C SER A 448 -13.66 -25.81 30.27
N SER A 449 -12.94 -26.29 29.25
CA SER A 449 -11.48 -26.29 29.19
C SER A 449 -11.03 -25.96 27.77
N LYS A 450 -10.32 -24.84 27.63
CA LYS A 450 -9.84 -24.36 26.33
C LYS A 450 -8.34 -24.55 26.21
N VAL A 451 -7.91 -25.22 25.14
CA VAL A 451 -6.50 -25.36 24.79
C VAL A 451 -6.08 -24.20 23.90
N MET A 452 -4.96 -23.56 24.23
CA MET A 452 -4.49 -22.37 23.53
C MET A 452 -3.43 -22.70 22.48
N TYR A 453 -3.37 -21.86 21.45
CA TYR A 453 -2.26 -21.80 20.51
C TYR A 453 -1.21 -20.80 21.00
N TYR A 454 0.06 -21.22 20.95
CA TYR A 454 1.19 -20.42 21.38
C TYR A 454 2.04 -20.03 20.16
N PRO A 455 2.39 -18.74 20.01
CA PRO A 455 3.26 -18.29 18.95
C PRO A 455 4.65 -18.93 19.08
N ILE A 456 5.21 -19.44 17.98
CA ILE A 456 6.53 -20.09 17.96
C ILE A 456 7.57 -19.15 17.36
N MET A 457 8.70 -19.04 18.05
CA MET A 457 9.91 -18.44 17.51
C MET A 457 10.91 -19.55 17.18
N PHE A 458 11.72 -19.38 16.14
CA PHE A 458 12.76 -20.33 15.77
C PHE A 458 14.13 -19.76 16.11
N SER A 459 14.98 -20.54 16.78
CA SER A 459 16.40 -20.22 16.93
C SER A 459 17.03 -20.03 15.55
N ARG A 460 17.72 -18.90 15.33
CA ARG A 460 18.46 -18.67 14.09
C ARG A 460 19.67 -19.60 13.93
N LEU A 461 20.13 -20.22 15.02
CA LEU A 461 21.32 -21.08 15.03
C LEU A 461 20.95 -22.55 14.85
N SER A 462 19.96 -23.04 15.59
CA SER A 462 19.58 -24.47 15.58
C SER A 462 18.31 -24.77 14.78
N GLY A 463 17.49 -23.76 14.49
CA GLY A 463 16.15 -23.92 13.92
C GLY A 463 15.11 -24.53 14.87
N HIS A 464 15.48 -24.74 16.15
CA HIS A 464 14.58 -25.29 17.14
C HIS A 464 13.45 -24.30 17.46
N GLU A 465 12.27 -24.81 17.77
CA GLU A 465 11.12 -24.04 18.18
C GLU A 465 11.20 -23.59 19.65
N LEU A 466 10.76 -22.36 19.89
CA LEU A 466 10.66 -21.69 21.18
C LEU A 466 9.25 -21.10 21.29
N TYR A 467 8.40 -21.67 22.14
CA TYR A 467 7.05 -21.15 22.37
C TYR A 467 7.11 -19.85 23.15
N SER A 468 6.56 -18.75 22.61
CA SER A 468 6.50 -17.45 23.26
C SER A 468 5.40 -17.43 24.31
N VAL A 469 5.79 -17.33 25.58
CA VAL A 469 4.89 -17.44 26.72
C VAL A 469 5.02 -16.29 27.71
N LYS A 470 3.97 -16.14 28.52
CA LYS A 470 3.94 -15.39 29.77
C LYS A 470 3.42 -16.28 30.89
N ILE A 471 4.16 -16.36 31.99
CA ILE A 471 3.79 -17.04 33.23
C ILE A 471 2.99 -16.06 34.08
N SER A 472 1.83 -16.48 34.59
CA SER A 472 1.05 -15.72 35.57
C SER A 472 0.29 -16.69 36.46
N ASN A 473 0.45 -16.56 37.78
CA ASN A 473 -0.22 -17.41 38.78
C ASN A 473 -0.09 -18.93 38.50
N GLY A 474 1.10 -19.39 38.11
CA GLY A 474 1.34 -20.81 37.82
C GLY A 474 0.69 -21.31 36.51
N THR A 475 0.30 -20.42 35.61
CA THR A 475 -0.26 -20.75 34.30
C THR A 475 0.49 -20.06 33.18
N LEU A 476 0.65 -20.75 32.05
CA LEU A 476 1.26 -20.28 30.81
C LEU A 476 0.19 -19.69 29.91
N SER A 477 0.43 -18.49 29.42
CA SER A 477 -0.42 -17.82 28.43
C SER A 477 0.41 -17.44 27.20
N PRO A 478 -0.19 -17.44 26.00
CA PRO A 478 0.51 -17.04 24.78
C PRO A 478 0.89 -15.55 24.85
N ARG A 479 2.12 -15.24 24.43
CA ARG A 479 2.64 -13.87 24.40
C ARG A 479 2.98 -13.47 22.98
N ASN A 480 2.47 -12.33 22.51
CA ASN A 480 2.87 -11.79 21.22
C ASN A 480 4.34 -11.31 21.28
N PHE A 481 5.14 -11.71 20.29
CA PHE A 481 6.55 -11.31 20.23
C PHE A 481 6.72 -9.82 19.89
N ASP A 482 5.79 -9.25 19.10
CA ASP A 482 5.87 -7.87 18.59
C ASP A 482 5.18 -6.84 19.50
N GLU A 483 4.59 -7.26 20.63
CA GLU A 483 4.02 -6.33 21.62
C GLU A 483 5.14 -5.40 22.13
N ARG A 484 5.08 -4.12 21.71
CA ARG A 484 5.83 -3.05 22.36
C ARG A 484 5.27 -2.94 23.77
N ASN A 485 5.96 -3.53 24.74
CA ASN A 485 5.66 -3.29 26.14
C ASN A 485 5.92 -1.80 26.41
N ASP A 486 4.87 -1.04 26.73
CA ASP A 486 4.90 0.39 27.11
C ASP A 486 5.72 0.68 28.40
N SER A 487 6.49 -0.29 28.88
CA SER A 487 7.34 -0.19 30.07
C SER A 487 8.80 0.08 29.68
N ASP A 488 9.45 0.98 30.41
CA ASP A 488 10.87 1.34 30.27
C ASP A 488 11.78 0.08 30.22
N GLU A 489 12.88 0.15 29.46
CA GLU A 489 13.84 -0.97 29.25
C GLU A 489 14.35 -1.57 30.58
N GLU A 490 14.40 -0.77 31.65
CA GLU A 490 14.80 -1.20 33.00
C GLU A 490 13.76 -2.10 33.71
N GLU A 491 12.46 -1.95 33.43
CA GLU A 491 11.41 -2.83 33.98
C GLU A 491 11.36 -4.18 33.25
N GLN A 492 11.66 -4.20 31.94
CA GLN A 492 11.73 -5.42 31.13
C GLN A 492 12.89 -6.33 31.53
N GLU A 493 14.02 -5.77 31.99
CA GLU A 493 15.14 -6.57 32.50
C GLU A 493 14.81 -7.28 33.83
N GLN A 494 13.79 -6.81 34.56
CA GLN A 494 13.39 -7.33 35.87
C GLN A 494 12.22 -8.31 35.83
N SER A 495 11.33 -8.25 34.81
CA SER A 495 10.23 -9.21 34.68
C SER A 495 10.74 -10.58 34.18
N VAL A 496 10.71 -11.60 35.04
CA VAL A 496 11.12 -12.98 34.69
C VAL A 496 9.96 -13.82 34.17
N ASP A 497 8.76 -13.24 34.12
CA ASP A 497 7.51 -13.92 33.81
C ASP A 497 7.27 -14.06 32.30
N ASN A 498 7.96 -13.26 31.48
CA ASN A 498 7.94 -13.40 30.03
C ASN A 498 9.13 -14.23 29.57
N GLY A 499 8.90 -15.18 28.66
CA GLY A 499 9.97 -16.05 28.21
C GLY A 499 9.57 -16.97 27.08
N TYR A 500 10.32 -18.06 27.00
CA TYR A 500 10.20 -19.08 25.98
C TYR A 500 10.16 -20.45 26.63
N ILE A 501 9.38 -21.35 26.04
CA ILE A 501 9.41 -22.78 26.38
C ILE A 501 10.02 -23.56 25.24
N ILE A 502 10.88 -24.51 25.58
CA ILE A 502 11.47 -25.46 24.66
C ILE A 502 11.04 -26.86 25.11
N VAL A 503 10.50 -27.62 24.17
CA VAL A 503 10.15 -29.04 24.39
C VAL A 503 11.16 -29.87 23.62
N PRO A 504 11.90 -30.79 24.27
CA PRO A 504 12.88 -31.63 23.58
C PRO A 504 12.19 -32.52 22.54
N HIS A 505 12.88 -32.74 21.42
CA HIS A 505 12.46 -33.75 20.43
C HIS A 505 12.73 -35.16 20.96
N ASP A 506 12.12 -36.19 20.36
CA ASP A 506 12.21 -37.57 20.87
C ASP A 506 13.64 -38.13 20.97
N ASN A 507 14.58 -37.52 20.24
CA ASN A 507 15.99 -37.89 20.20
C ASN A 507 16.88 -36.95 21.05
N GLU A 508 16.29 -36.07 21.85
CA GLU A 508 17.00 -35.11 22.68
C GLU A 508 16.78 -35.42 24.16
N CYS A 509 17.83 -35.20 24.96
CA CYS A 509 17.73 -35.25 26.40
C CYS A 509 17.48 -33.84 26.94
N ILE A 510 16.52 -33.68 27.85
CA ILE A 510 16.26 -32.38 28.47
C ILE A 510 17.48 -31.84 29.22
N ASP A 511 18.30 -32.73 29.80
CA ASP A 511 19.49 -32.34 30.56
C ASP A 511 20.54 -31.67 29.66
N ASP A 512 20.56 -31.98 28.36
CA ASP A 512 21.46 -31.33 27.39
C ASP A 512 21.06 -29.87 27.09
N LEU A 513 19.81 -29.50 27.39
CA LEU A 513 19.27 -28.15 27.24
C LEU A 513 19.45 -27.30 28.51
N LEU A 514 19.95 -27.89 29.59
CA LEU A 514 20.27 -27.16 30.81
C LEU A 514 21.70 -26.62 30.72
N LEU A 515 21.90 -25.43 31.31
CA LEU A 515 23.23 -24.82 31.40
C LEU A 515 23.87 -25.22 32.73
N ASP A 516 24.94 -26.02 32.68
CA ASP A 516 25.75 -26.32 33.86
C ASP A 516 26.37 -25.01 34.40
N PRO A 517 26.06 -24.59 35.64
CA PRO A 517 26.67 -23.41 36.25
C PRO A 517 28.20 -23.46 36.35
N ASN A 518 28.81 -24.64 36.22
CA ASN A 518 30.26 -24.81 36.22
C ASN A 518 30.87 -24.84 34.80
N SER A 519 30.07 -24.75 33.73
CA SER A 519 30.58 -24.79 32.36
C SER A 519 31.51 -23.62 32.07
N ASP A 520 32.66 -23.90 31.43
CA ASP A 520 33.61 -22.88 30.95
C ASP A 520 33.07 -22.05 29.78
N ASP A 521 31.93 -22.43 29.20
CA ASP A 521 31.26 -21.66 28.16
C ASP A 521 30.62 -20.37 28.71
N ILE A 522 30.38 -20.28 30.03
CA ILE A 522 29.71 -19.11 30.64
C ILE A 522 30.67 -17.90 30.68
N PRO A 523 30.29 -16.74 30.11
CA PRO A 523 31.14 -15.55 30.13
C PRO A 523 31.51 -15.09 31.54
N GLU A 524 32.75 -14.66 31.72
CA GLU A 524 33.25 -14.13 32.99
C GLU A 524 32.39 -12.96 33.53
N ASP A 525 31.79 -12.18 32.62
CA ASP A 525 30.91 -11.06 32.98
C ASP A 525 29.62 -11.47 33.72
N TRP A 526 29.25 -12.75 33.73
CA TRP A 526 28.03 -13.23 34.39
C TRP A 526 28.23 -13.50 35.88
N TYR A 527 29.47 -13.70 36.31
CA TYR A 527 29.81 -14.04 37.69
C TYR A 527 30.93 -13.17 38.26
N LYS A 528 31.12 -13.26 39.57
CA LYS A 528 32.32 -12.77 40.26
C LYS A 528 32.94 -13.95 40.98
N LEU A 529 34.26 -14.02 41.00
CA LEU A 529 34.95 -15.00 41.83
C LEU A 529 34.93 -14.53 43.29
N ASP A 530 34.54 -15.42 44.19
CA ASP A 530 34.70 -15.17 45.62
C ASP A 530 36.17 -15.32 46.06
N ARG A 531 36.45 -15.06 47.34
CA ARG A 531 37.82 -15.15 47.89
C ARG A 531 38.41 -16.57 47.87
N GLN A 532 37.59 -17.59 47.60
CA GLN A 532 37.95 -19.00 47.52
C GLN A 532 38.04 -19.48 46.06
N GLY A 533 37.81 -18.60 45.09
CA GLY A 533 37.85 -18.93 43.66
C GLY A 533 36.55 -19.53 43.11
N ASN A 534 35.46 -19.57 43.89
CA ASN A 534 34.18 -20.09 43.41
C ASN A 534 33.41 -19.02 42.63
N ARG A 535 32.65 -19.45 41.61
CA ARG A 535 31.80 -18.56 40.82
C ARG A 535 30.55 -18.15 41.61
N LYS A 536 30.37 -16.85 41.81
CA LYS A 536 29.14 -16.25 42.34
C LYS A 536 28.44 -15.43 41.25
N PHE A 537 27.36 -15.97 40.70
CA PHE A 537 26.59 -15.32 39.63
C PHE A 537 25.94 -14.01 40.09
N LYS A 538 25.94 -13.01 39.21
CA LYS A 538 25.19 -11.77 39.43
C LYS A 538 23.68 -12.10 39.36
N LYS A 539 22.88 -11.49 40.24
CA LYS A 539 21.41 -11.75 40.35
C LYS A 539 20.67 -11.58 39.02
N THR A 540 21.11 -10.64 38.18
CA THR A 540 20.58 -10.38 36.84
C THR A 540 20.70 -11.57 35.89
N TYR A 541 21.71 -12.43 36.07
CA TYR A 541 21.97 -13.61 35.23
C TYR A 541 21.53 -14.92 35.87
N SER A 542 21.60 -15.04 37.20
CA SER A 542 21.20 -16.27 37.91
C SER A 542 19.74 -16.64 37.64
N ASN A 543 18.86 -15.65 37.51
CA ASN A 543 17.44 -15.87 37.23
C ASN A 543 17.16 -16.20 35.76
N ARG A 544 18.16 -16.08 34.88
CA ARG A 544 18.05 -16.29 33.42
C ARG A 544 18.57 -17.66 32.96
N PHE A 545 19.02 -18.50 33.89
CA PHE A 545 19.39 -19.88 33.56
C PHE A 545 18.15 -20.65 33.08
N PRO A 546 18.29 -21.54 32.08
CA PRO A 546 17.22 -22.43 31.68
C PRO A 546 16.75 -23.27 32.87
N LYS A 547 15.44 -23.36 33.07
CA LYS A 547 14.83 -24.11 34.17
C LYS A 547 13.99 -25.24 33.61
N LYS A 548 14.21 -26.44 34.13
CA LYS A 548 13.32 -27.57 33.91
C LYS A 548 11.95 -27.27 34.55
N ILE A 549 10.89 -27.46 33.76
CA ILE A 549 9.50 -27.24 34.18
C ILE A 549 8.62 -28.38 33.66
N TYR A 550 7.48 -28.59 34.32
CA TYR A 550 6.44 -29.50 33.88
C TYR A 550 5.17 -28.70 33.62
N PHE A 551 4.47 -28.98 32.53
CA PHE A 551 3.22 -28.30 32.19
C PHE A 551 2.27 -29.22 31.44
N ASN A 552 0.98 -28.93 31.43
CA ASN A 552 0.02 -29.68 30.60
C ASN A 552 -0.44 -28.86 29.38
N VAL A 553 -1.24 -29.50 28.53
CA VAL A 553 -1.80 -28.90 27.31
C VAL A 553 -2.65 -27.64 27.58
N PHE A 554 -3.17 -27.46 28.79
CA PHE A 554 -3.94 -26.30 29.22
C PHE A 554 -3.06 -25.14 29.75
N GLY A 555 -1.74 -25.34 29.79
CA GLY A 555 -0.79 -24.35 30.26
C GLY A 555 -0.60 -24.31 31.78
N GLN A 556 -1.17 -25.23 32.55
CA GLN A 556 -0.90 -25.30 34.00
C GLN A 556 0.54 -25.74 34.23
N LEU A 557 1.24 -25.07 35.15
CA LEU A 557 2.67 -25.24 35.41
C LEU A 557 2.92 -25.92 36.77
N SER A 558 3.93 -26.78 36.84
CA SER A 558 4.47 -27.36 38.07
C SER A 558 6.00 -27.42 38.02
N GLU A 559 6.63 -27.35 39.19
CA GLU A 559 8.07 -27.59 39.36
C GLU A 559 8.41 -29.09 39.51
N THR A 560 7.41 -29.94 39.72
CA THR A 560 7.55 -31.40 39.91
C THR A 560 6.57 -32.17 39.02
N GLU A 561 7.01 -33.32 38.53
CA GLU A 561 6.27 -34.18 37.58
C GLU A 561 4.93 -34.66 38.15
N ASP A 562 4.91 -35.05 39.43
CA ASP A 562 3.78 -35.75 40.08
C ASP A 562 2.52 -34.90 40.32
N MET A 563 2.54 -33.60 40.00
CA MET A 563 1.47 -32.66 40.37
C MET A 563 0.47 -32.39 39.25
N LEU A 564 0.74 -32.85 38.02
CA LEU A 564 -0.11 -32.60 36.85
C LEU A 564 -0.38 -33.91 36.11
N GLU A 565 -1.66 -34.21 35.85
CA GLU A 565 -2.02 -35.30 34.94
C GLU A 565 -1.54 -35.01 33.52
N ASN A 566 -0.90 -35.99 32.87
CA ASN A 566 -0.33 -35.89 31.53
C ASN A 566 0.66 -34.71 31.37
N SER A 567 1.55 -34.55 32.36
CA SER A 567 2.59 -33.52 32.31
C SER A 567 3.53 -33.72 31.12
N ILE A 568 3.85 -32.62 30.47
CA ILE A 568 4.87 -32.47 29.44
C ILE A 568 6.08 -31.83 30.10
N GLU A 569 7.23 -32.41 29.85
CA GLU A 569 8.51 -31.93 30.34
C GLU A 569 9.10 -30.91 29.34
N GLY A 570 9.62 -29.80 29.85
CA GLY A 570 10.27 -28.80 29.00
C GLY A 570 11.16 -27.84 29.77
N VAL A 571 11.79 -26.92 29.03
CA VAL A 571 12.73 -25.95 29.56
C VAL A 571 12.17 -24.54 29.37
N TYR A 572 12.06 -23.81 30.48
CA TYR A 572 11.72 -22.39 30.50
C TYR A 572 12.97 -21.52 30.44
N ILE A 573 12.93 -20.51 29.57
CA ILE A 573 14.01 -19.52 29.42
C ILE A 573 13.41 -18.11 29.46
N PRO A 574 13.85 -17.23 30.37
CA PRO A 574 13.34 -15.87 30.42
C PRO A 574 13.74 -15.01 29.22
N SER A 575 12.86 -14.10 28.84
CA SER A 575 13.11 -13.04 27.86
C SER A 575 13.82 -11.84 28.52
N PRO A 576 14.67 -11.08 27.82
CA PRO A 576 15.29 -11.41 26.53
C PRO A 576 16.20 -12.65 26.60
N LEU A 577 16.28 -13.38 25.49
CA LEU A 577 17.09 -14.58 25.32
C LEU A 577 18.60 -14.24 25.44
N LYS A 578 19.22 -14.62 26.55
CA LYS A 578 20.68 -14.43 26.76
C LYS A 578 21.49 -15.68 26.46
N TYR A 579 20.87 -16.85 26.57
CA TYR A 579 21.43 -18.14 26.24
C TYR A 579 20.42 -18.94 25.45
N ASP A 580 20.83 -19.47 24.31
CA ASP A 580 20.06 -20.43 23.53
C ASP A 580 20.60 -21.84 23.80
N PRO A 581 19.89 -22.67 24.59
CA PRO A 581 20.36 -24.00 24.94
C PRO A 581 20.36 -24.96 23.75
N THR A 582 19.54 -24.71 22.74
CA THR A 582 19.42 -25.59 21.57
C THR A 582 20.63 -25.47 20.64
N ALA A 583 21.35 -24.34 20.72
CA ALA A 583 22.58 -24.07 19.99
C ALA A 583 23.81 -23.95 20.91
N LYS A 584 23.61 -24.06 22.23
CA LYS A 584 24.60 -23.76 23.28
C LYS A 584 25.30 -22.41 23.06
N ALA A 585 24.54 -21.42 22.62
CA ALA A 585 25.05 -20.12 22.22
C ALA A 585 24.72 -19.04 23.24
N ILE A 586 25.71 -18.24 23.64
CA ILE A 586 25.54 -17.14 24.59
C ILE A 586 25.63 -15.80 23.87
N PHE A 587 24.65 -14.93 24.12
CA PHE A 587 24.57 -13.61 23.52
C PHE A 587 25.01 -12.54 24.53
N SER A 588 26.14 -11.89 24.24
CA SER A 588 26.66 -10.79 25.04
C SER A 588 25.97 -9.45 24.69
N GLY A 589 26.00 -8.50 25.64
CA GLY A 589 25.53 -7.13 25.46
C GLY A 589 24.02 -6.95 25.27
N SER A 590 23.63 -5.84 24.62
CA SER A 590 22.26 -5.42 24.31
C SER A 590 21.79 -5.90 22.92
N SER A 591 22.23 -7.08 22.50
CA SER A 591 21.77 -7.68 21.23
C SER A 591 20.25 -7.86 21.23
N LYS A 592 19.61 -7.35 20.19
CA LYS A 592 18.15 -7.35 20.03
C LYS A 592 17.63 -8.77 19.80
N GLU A 593 16.44 -9.09 20.33
CA GLU A 593 15.86 -10.45 20.22
C GLU A 593 15.71 -10.94 18.77
N TRP A 594 15.38 -10.05 17.83
CA TRP A 594 15.23 -10.41 16.41
C TRP A 594 16.53 -10.89 15.74
N SER A 595 17.71 -10.62 16.32
CA SER A 595 18.98 -11.13 15.82
C SER A 595 19.26 -12.57 16.28
N LYS A 596 18.47 -13.10 17.23
CA LYS A 596 18.65 -14.42 17.84
C LYS A 596 17.53 -15.37 17.43
N LEU A 597 16.32 -14.83 17.39
CA LEU A 597 15.10 -15.54 17.05
C LEU A 597 14.55 -15.07 15.71
N SER A 598 13.87 -15.97 15.02
CA SER A 598 13.20 -15.71 13.76
C SER A 598 11.75 -16.19 13.82
N LYS A 599 10.88 -15.51 13.09
CA LYS A 599 9.53 -15.96 12.76
C LYS A 599 9.47 -16.20 11.26
N ILE A 600 8.39 -16.83 10.79
CA ILE A 600 8.11 -16.89 9.36
C ILE A 600 7.99 -15.46 8.83
N GLY A 601 8.80 -15.17 7.81
CA GLY A 601 9.08 -13.84 7.25
C GLY A 601 9.33 -12.74 8.30
N SER A 602 10.28 -13.02 9.20
CA SER A 602 11.00 -12.00 9.98
C SER A 602 11.71 -10.91 9.15
N GLU A 603 11.46 -10.84 7.85
CA GLU A 603 11.92 -9.81 6.94
C GLU A 603 11.36 -8.45 7.35
N GLY A 604 12.24 -7.46 7.43
CA GLY A 604 11.79 -6.08 7.51
C GLY A 604 11.01 -5.72 6.24
N ARG A 605 9.96 -4.90 6.35
CA ARG A 605 9.18 -4.39 5.20
C ARG A 605 10.08 -3.83 4.09
N SER A 606 11.20 -3.22 4.46
CA SER A 606 12.23 -2.72 3.54
C SER A 606 12.88 -3.82 2.69
N THR A 607 13.13 -5.00 3.26
CA THR A 607 13.80 -6.09 2.55
C THR A 607 12.87 -6.75 1.53
N ALA A 608 11.63 -7.08 1.93
CA ALA A 608 10.62 -7.60 1.01
C ALA A 608 10.39 -6.62 -0.16
N THR A 609 10.30 -5.33 0.17
CA THR A 609 10.19 -4.25 -0.81
C THR A 609 11.38 -4.20 -1.77
N THR A 610 12.61 -4.31 -1.26
CA THR A 610 13.84 -4.32 -2.06
C THR A 610 13.87 -5.51 -3.02
N VAL A 611 13.59 -6.71 -2.51
CA VAL A 611 13.56 -7.94 -3.31
C VAL A 611 12.54 -7.85 -4.42
N LEU A 612 11.30 -7.46 -4.10
CA LEU A 612 10.23 -7.33 -5.09
C LEU A 612 10.52 -6.24 -6.13
N SER A 613 11.15 -5.14 -5.73
CA SER A 613 11.54 -4.05 -6.65
C SER A 613 12.63 -4.51 -7.61
N TYR A 614 13.68 -5.16 -7.07
CA TYR A 614 14.80 -5.66 -7.86
C TYR A 614 14.37 -6.77 -8.83
N GLU A 615 13.59 -7.73 -8.35
CA GLU A 615 13.01 -8.78 -9.18
C GLU A 615 12.15 -8.17 -10.30
N ASN A 616 11.31 -7.16 -10.01
CA ASN A 616 10.54 -6.47 -11.05
C ASN A 616 11.43 -5.92 -12.17
N ILE A 617 12.49 -5.19 -11.82
CA ILE A 617 13.42 -4.60 -12.80
C ILE A 617 14.10 -5.69 -13.63
N ILE A 618 14.55 -6.78 -13.00
CA ILE A 618 15.16 -7.93 -13.70
C ILE A 618 14.16 -8.57 -14.66
N LYS A 619 12.92 -8.84 -14.21
CA LYS A 619 11.91 -9.46 -15.05
C LYS A 619 11.51 -8.57 -16.22
N MET A 620 11.39 -7.25 -16.02
CA MET A 620 11.16 -6.29 -17.10
C MET A 620 12.31 -6.29 -18.11
N ASN A 621 13.57 -6.33 -17.65
CA ASN A 621 14.74 -6.45 -18.53
C ASN A 621 14.70 -7.74 -19.34
N ASN A 622 14.43 -8.88 -18.70
CA ASN A 622 14.34 -10.18 -19.37
C ASN A 622 13.17 -10.26 -20.35
N ALA A 623 12.11 -9.49 -20.11
CA ALA A 623 10.97 -9.34 -21.01
C ALA A 623 11.22 -8.35 -22.16
N GLY A 624 12.42 -7.76 -22.26
CA GLY A 624 12.80 -6.84 -23.34
C GLY A 624 12.22 -5.42 -23.21
N VAL A 625 11.78 -5.01 -22.02
CA VAL A 625 11.32 -3.62 -21.78
C VAL A 625 12.51 -2.67 -21.90
N ASP A 626 12.35 -1.53 -22.56
CA ASP A 626 13.41 -0.53 -22.69
C ASP A 626 13.82 0.06 -21.33
N SER A 627 15.10 0.43 -21.19
CA SER A 627 15.65 0.94 -19.92
C SER A 627 14.87 2.13 -19.36
N ALA A 628 14.40 3.03 -20.24
CA ALA A 628 13.62 4.21 -19.86
C ALA A 628 12.23 3.88 -19.29
N ASP A 629 11.68 2.72 -19.63
CA ASP A 629 10.33 2.29 -19.26
C ASP A 629 10.30 1.27 -18.11
N ARG A 630 11.48 0.83 -17.64
CA ARG A 630 11.65 -0.03 -16.45
C ARG A 630 11.45 0.76 -15.16
N LYS A 631 10.25 1.29 -14.97
CA LYS A 631 9.91 2.12 -13.82
C LYS A 631 9.28 1.27 -12.73
N VAL A 632 9.88 1.31 -11.54
CA VAL A 632 9.29 0.77 -10.30
C VAL A 632 9.11 1.93 -9.34
N MET A 633 7.90 2.08 -8.82
CA MET A 633 7.59 3.06 -7.80
C MET A 633 7.29 2.31 -6.50
N THR A 634 8.04 2.66 -5.48
CA THR A 634 8.05 1.94 -4.21
C THR A 634 7.78 2.93 -3.09
N PHE A 635 6.79 2.61 -2.25
CA PHE A 635 6.46 3.39 -1.07
C PHE A 635 6.58 2.48 0.15
N VAL A 636 7.24 2.97 1.21
CA VAL A 636 7.28 2.28 2.50
C VAL A 636 6.63 3.23 3.51
N ASP A 637 5.48 2.83 4.06
CA ASP A 637 4.82 3.56 5.15
C ASP A 637 5.72 3.43 6.39
N ALA A 638 6.53 4.45 6.64
CA ALA A 638 7.35 4.58 7.84
C ALA A 638 6.43 5.03 8.99
N ARG A 639 5.71 4.08 9.59
CA ARG A 639 4.97 4.32 10.84
C ARG A 639 5.86 4.11 12.06
#